data_AF-A0A163M1W8-F1
#
_entry.id   AF-A0A163M1W8-F1
#
_cell.length_a   1.000
_cell.length_b   1.000
_cell.length_c   1.000
_cell.angle_alpha   90.00
_cell.angle_beta   90.00
_cell.angle_gamma   90.00
#
_symmetry.space_group_name_H-M   'P 1'
#
loop_
_entity.id
_entity.type
_entity.pdbx_description
1 polymer ?
#
loop_
_entity_poly.entity_id
_entity_poly.type
_entity_poly.pdbx_seq_one_letter_code
_entity_poly.pdbx_strand_id
1 'polypeptide(L)'
;MDEDYQYQQQQQYPHRHNQEQHYYSPPTEETIDQFDENGQKVGTTTSYTTSSYHYSSSTYERKSEDDNDAPHPQDTDSDFFLHVNPKLQNKPPPSYDLSNCQGRKRALLIGINYFGSPNQLNGCINDVHNIKGFLLQRFGFKEEDMVILTDDQEEARFRPTKANIYSAMKWLVHDAQADDSFFFHYSGHGGSLDDVSGDEDDGNDETIYPVDFEDYEGDSGQILDDELHDHLVKPLPKGCRLTAIFDSCHSGTVLDLPYVYSTKGTIKQQNLFKDAGMGLLSAGLAYASGDRDGALSSILSLGKQLYESRNTEEENREKNSSVADVVMFSGCKDDQTSADAQEAGKSTGAMSYAFITTLRQNPNQSYQELLNNVRDILRDKYAQRPQFSCSHPLDVICGYVIQPTPSKTTTTLDGPSPAPTAPPSPRHHLAKRELQQTLSLYQDCRLPSATLADRDDYSQGFTGIVLMIIGLYLAVFGYRFFRPTMGIVGFVLFASMTWIGLTNNEPAFGYPHTEIVYICVSIGLGLVGAAIFMFVFSLALYLVGATAGIFLAVFILSWKESLVIQVEVARICFIVGLGVVLAFAVYLLECYIIIFSTSFLGVYLFFMGLDFFAHTGFVNAWRLIFDGNPNHYNAYIIGIPTYVMMAFVIALFLASMGWQYYWNVMKLKRRFGVHVVEAKE
;
A
#
# COMPACT_ATOMS: atom_id res chain seq x y z
N MET A 1 50.13 -35.88 -39.16
CA MET A 1 49.61 -35.85 -37.78
C MET A 1 49.25 -34.41 -37.48
N ASP A 2 48.48 -33.72 -38.33
CA ASP A 2 47.06 -33.89 -38.79
C ASP A 2 46.37 -32.65 -38.19
N GLU A 3 46.20 -31.54 -38.89
CA GLU A 3 45.14 -31.20 -39.88
C GLU A 3 43.70 -31.57 -39.47
N ASP A 4 42.83 -30.56 -39.62
CA ASP A 4 41.37 -30.54 -39.65
C ASP A 4 40.57 -30.71 -38.34
N TYR A 5 39.97 -29.60 -37.87
CA TYR A 5 38.52 -29.38 -37.95
C TYR A 5 38.16 -27.93 -37.56
N GLN A 6 38.06 -27.06 -38.57
CA GLN A 6 37.16 -25.90 -38.57
C GLN A 6 36.02 -26.15 -39.57
N TYR A 7 34.86 -25.55 -39.28
CA TYR A 7 33.75 -25.13 -40.17
C TYR A 7 32.39 -25.84 -40.10
N GLN A 8 31.36 -24.95 -40.13
CA GLN A 8 29.91 -25.09 -40.38
C GLN A 8 29.04 -25.34 -39.13
N GLN A 9 27.98 -24.59 -38.78
CA GLN A 9 27.14 -23.54 -39.40
C GLN A 9 26.40 -22.84 -38.22
N GLN A 10 26.40 -21.52 -38.04
CA GLN A 10 25.41 -20.55 -38.57
C GLN A 10 23.98 -21.08 -38.76
N GLN A 11 23.10 -20.74 -37.81
CA GLN A 11 21.63 -20.54 -37.86
C GLN A 11 21.17 -20.51 -36.38
N GLN A 12 20.40 -19.58 -35.81
CA GLN A 12 19.38 -18.68 -36.34
C GLN A 12 19.01 -17.68 -35.21
N TYR A 13 19.20 -16.38 -35.43
CA TYR A 13 18.62 -15.30 -34.61
C TYR A 13 17.16 -15.07 -35.05
N PRO A 14 16.20 -14.80 -34.14
CA PRO A 14 14.98 -14.12 -34.51
C PRO A 14 15.08 -12.60 -34.27
N HIS A 15 15.06 -11.90 -35.39
CA HIS A 15 14.52 -10.56 -35.70
C HIS A 15 14.48 -9.43 -34.65
N ARG A 16 15.26 -8.40 -34.97
CA ARG A 16 14.95 -6.96 -34.78
C ARG A 16 13.51 -6.63 -35.18
N HIS A 17 12.82 -5.88 -34.33
CA HIS A 17 11.74 -4.96 -34.71
C HIS A 17 12.08 -3.53 -34.24
N ASN A 18 11.50 -2.57 -34.96
CA ASN A 18 12.02 -1.26 -35.29
C ASN A 18 12.35 -0.32 -34.11
N GLN A 19 13.48 0.38 -34.23
CA GLN A 19 13.69 1.69 -33.63
C GLN A 19 12.83 2.71 -34.40
N GLU A 20 11.81 3.27 -33.75
CA GLU A 20 11.23 4.53 -34.19
C GLU A 20 12.11 5.67 -33.68
N GLN A 21 12.75 6.38 -34.62
CA GLN A 21 13.41 7.66 -34.37
C GLN A 21 12.32 8.72 -34.23
N HIS A 22 12.07 9.22 -33.01
CA HIS A 22 11.24 10.42 -32.84
C HIS A 22 12.02 11.67 -33.26
N TYR A 23 11.59 12.24 -34.38
CA TYR A 23 12.05 13.52 -34.92
C TYR A 23 11.47 14.65 -34.05
N TYR A 24 12.32 15.43 -33.38
CA TYR A 24 11.89 16.69 -32.77
C TYR A 24 11.49 17.67 -33.89
N SER A 25 10.22 18.09 -33.91
CA SER A 25 9.81 19.25 -34.69
C SER A 25 10.09 20.52 -33.87
N PRO A 26 10.77 21.54 -34.42
CA PRO A 26 10.94 22.82 -33.73
C PRO A 26 9.60 23.58 -33.64
N PRO A 27 9.43 24.46 -32.64
CA PRO A 27 8.22 25.27 -32.51
C PRO A 27 8.02 26.17 -33.74
N THR A 28 6.80 26.22 -34.27
CA THR A 28 6.40 27.14 -35.34
C THR A 28 6.26 28.55 -34.80
N GLU A 29 7.04 29.49 -35.34
CA GLU A 29 6.90 30.92 -35.12
C GLU A 29 5.80 31.49 -36.02
N GLU A 30 4.70 31.98 -35.45
CA GLU A 30 3.78 32.87 -36.15
C GLU A 30 4.06 34.33 -35.75
N THR A 31 4.30 35.16 -36.76
CA THR A 31 4.51 36.60 -36.63
C THR A 31 3.25 37.31 -37.11
N ILE A 32 2.65 38.14 -36.24
CA ILE A 32 1.45 38.92 -36.57
C ILE A 32 1.79 40.41 -36.53
N ASP A 33 1.52 41.09 -37.63
CA ASP A 33 1.64 42.53 -37.77
C ASP A 33 0.40 43.22 -37.16
N GLN A 34 0.63 44.16 -36.24
CA GLN A 34 -0.41 44.97 -35.62
C GLN A 34 -0.59 46.29 -36.37
N PHE A 35 -1.85 46.65 -36.64
CA PHE A 35 -2.23 47.88 -37.34
C PHE A 35 -3.12 48.74 -36.43
N ASP A 36 -3.01 50.07 -36.54
CA ASP A 36 -3.86 51.02 -35.82
C ASP A 36 -5.25 51.16 -36.47
N GLU A 37 -6.14 51.92 -35.83
CA GLU A 37 -7.51 52.17 -36.31
C GLU A 37 -7.58 52.88 -37.68
N ASN A 38 -6.47 53.44 -38.17
CA ASN A 38 -6.36 54.05 -39.49
C ASN A 38 -5.70 53.11 -40.53
N GLY A 39 -5.38 51.87 -40.15
CA GLY A 39 -4.78 50.86 -41.02
C GLY A 39 -3.27 51.01 -41.23
N GLN A 40 -2.55 51.77 -40.39
CA GLN A 40 -1.09 51.85 -40.43
C GLN A 40 -0.46 50.81 -39.49
N LYS A 41 0.56 50.10 -39.96
CA LYS A 41 1.28 49.08 -39.18
C LYS A 41 2.06 49.76 -38.04
N VAL A 42 1.72 49.41 -36.79
CA VAL A 42 2.29 50.01 -35.57
C VAL A 42 3.27 49.08 -34.84
N GLY A 43 3.32 47.79 -35.20
CA GLY A 43 4.28 46.84 -34.63
C GLY A 43 4.12 45.43 -35.19
N THR A 44 5.02 44.52 -34.82
CA THR A 44 4.93 43.09 -35.13
C THR A 44 5.18 42.31 -33.84
N THR A 45 4.29 41.37 -33.51
CA THR A 45 4.40 40.53 -32.31
C THR A 45 4.64 39.08 -32.72
N THR A 46 5.65 38.45 -32.14
CA THR A 46 5.97 37.02 -32.32
C THR A 46 5.53 36.26 -31.07
N SER A 47 4.63 35.28 -31.22
CA SER A 47 4.16 34.45 -30.10
C SER A 47 4.61 33.00 -30.26
N TYR A 48 5.11 32.41 -29.18
CA TYR A 48 5.45 30.99 -29.07
C TYR A 48 4.30 30.28 -28.36
N THR A 49 3.60 29.37 -29.05
CA THR A 49 2.51 28.58 -28.47
C THR A 49 3.03 27.21 -28.02
N THR A 50 3.09 26.99 -26.70
CA THR A 50 3.11 25.66 -26.09
C THR A 50 1.71 25.36 -25.56
N SER A 51 1.02 24.38 -26.13
CA SER A 51 -0.36 24.05 -25.75
C SER A 51 -0.46 23.55 -24.30
N SER A 52 -1.02 24.38 -23.42
CA SER A 52 -1.54 24.02 -22.11
C SER A 52 -3.08 24.08 -22.13
N TYR A 53 -3.75 23.03 -21.66
CA TYR A 53 -5.21 23.00 -21.57
C TYR A 53 -5.67 23.56 -20.23
N HIS A 54 -6.43 24.66 -20.28
CA HIS A 54 -7.26 25.20 -19.20
C HIS A 54 -8.64 24.49 -19.21
N TYR A 55 -9.17 24.11 -18.05
CA TYR A 55 -10.60 23.78 -17.92
C TYR A 55 -11.32 24.91 -17.17
N SER A 56 -12.32 25.51 -17.84
CA SER A 56 -13.26 26.47 -17.29
C SER A 56 -14.59 25.77 -16.99
N SER A 57 -15.15 26.05 -15.82
CA SER A 57 -16.47 25.61 -15.37
C SER A 57 -17.59 26.41 -16.06
N SER A 58 -18.60 25.72 -16.60
CA SER A 58 -19.94 26.28 -16.79
C SER A 58 -21.00 25.18 -16.88
N THR A 59 -22.15 25.48 -16.29
CA THR A 59 -23.31 24.63 -15.99
C THR A 59 -24.32 24.45 -17.16
N TYR A 60 -25.08 23.36 -17.04
CA TYR A 60 -26.42 23.03 -17.61
C TYR A 60 -26.57 22.20 -18.91
N GLU A 61 -27.41 21.16 -18.71
CA GLU A 61 -28.37 20.48 -19.59
C GLU A 61 -27.97 19.34 -20.57
N ARG A 62 -28.90 18.39 -20.63
CA ARG A 62 -28.84 16.99 -21.09
C ARG A 62 -29.30 16.84 -22.55
N LYS A 63 -28.57 16.10 -23.41
CA LYS A 63 -29.12 15.06 -24.34
C LYS A 63 -28.08 14.39 -25.27
N SER A 64 -28.04 13.04 -25.17
CA SER A 64 -27.98 11.97 -26.20
C SER A 64 -27.14 12.05 -27.50
N GLU A 65 -26.45 10.92 -27.75
CA GLU A 65 -26.17 10.17 -29.01
C GLU A 65 -24.73 10.12 -29.60
N ASP A 66 -24.23 8.86 -29.63
CA ASP A 66 -23.42 8.07 -30.58
C ASP A 66 -21.94 8.34 -30.95
N ASP A 67 -21.14 7.29 -30.65
CA ASP A 67 -20.14 6.56 -31.46
C ASP A 67 -18.84 7.23 -31.98
N ASN A 68 -17.68 6.83 -31.42
CA ASN A 68 -16.75 5.84 -32.02
C ASN A 68 -15.31 5.87 -31.43
N ASP A 69 -14.88 4.67 -30.99
CA ASP A 69 -13.59 3.98 -31.18
C ASP A 69 -12.18 4.58 -30.87
N ALA A 70 -11.53 3.89 -29.89
CA ALA A 70 -10.15 3.34 -29.89
C ALA A 70 -8.97 4.20 -29.33
N PRO A 71 -7.82 3.58 -28.95
CA PRO A 71 -7.52 3.26 -27.55
C PRO A 71 -6.15 3.79 -27.04
N HIS A 72 -6.02 4.02 -25.73
CA HIS A 72 -4.69 4.22 -25.10
C HIS A 72 -4.62 3.58 -23.70
N PRO A 73 -3.41 3.14 -23.28
CA PRO A 73 -3.16 2.02 -22.38
C PRO A 73 -3.19 2.48 -20.93
N GLN A 74 -3.78 1.67 -20.05
CA GLN A 74 -3.82 1.96 -18.62
C GLN A 74 -3.05 0.88 -17.87
N ASP A 75 -1.89 1.30 -17.35
CA ASP A 75 -1.20 0.73 -16.21
C ASP A 75 -2.09 0.93 -14.97
N THR A 76 -2.52 -0.16 -14.34
CA THR A 76 -3.43 -0.14 -13.20
C THR A 76 -2.76 -0.73 -11.96
N ASP A 77 -2.35 0.17 -11.06
CA ASP A 77 -1.89 -0.15 -9.71
C ASP A 77 -2.85 0.52 -8.74
N SER A 78 -3.47 -0.27 -7.88
CA SER A 78 -4.62 0.14 -7.06
C SER A 78 -4.42 0.02 -5.56
N ASP A 79 -5.02 0.95 -4.86
CA ASP A 79 -4.92 1.15 -3.41
C ASP A 79 -6.11 0.53 -2.65
N PHE A 80 -5.86 0.02 -1.43
CA PHE A 80 -6.87 -0.42 -0.45
C PHE A 80 -6.42 -0.09 0.99
N PHE A 81 -7.35 0.37 1.83
CA PHE A 81 -7.18 0.95 3.17
C PHE A 81 -7.49 -0.06 4.32
N LEU A 82 -6.91 0.12 5.52
CA LEU A 82 -7.17 -0.70 6.73
C LEU A 82 -7.61 0.09 7.98
N HIS A 83 -8.43 -0.53 8.83
CA HIS A 83 -9.05 -0.04 10.08
C HIS A 83 -8.33 -0.52 11.37
N VAL A 84 -8.52 0.19 12.49
CA VAL A 84 -7.79 0.05 13.78
C VAL A 84 -8.68 -0.55 14.89
N ASN A 85 -8.13 -1.33 15.82
CA ASN A 85 -8.84 -2.00 16.93
C ASN A 85 -9.74 -1.12 17.83
N PRO A 86 -10.89 -1.63 18.30
CA PRO A 86 -11.80 -0.88 19.19
C PRO A 86 -11.49 -0.88 20.69
N LYS A 87 -10.37 -1.47 21.15
CA LYS A 87 -10.00 -1.38 22.60
C LYS A 87 -9.28 -0.09 22.99
N LEU A 88 -9.03 0.80 22.02
CA LEU A 88 -8.43 2.12 22.21
C LEU A 88 -9.43 3.27 22.06
N GLN A 89 -10.71 2.98 21.82
CA GLN A 89 -11.79 3.96 21.60
C GLN A 89 -12.07 4.95 22.76
N ASN A 90 -11.33 4.88 23.87
CA ASN A 90 -11.42 5.85 24.95
C ASN A 90 -10.20 6.79 25.08
N LYS A 91 -9.24 6.74 24.15
CA LYS A 91 -8.26 7.82 23.98
C LYS A 91 -8.40 8.41 22.57
N PRO A 92 -8.62 9.73 22.43
CA PRO A 92 -8.49 10.34 21.11
C PRO A 92 -7.07 10.06 20.58
N PRO A 93 -6.90 9.81 19.26
CA PRO A 93 -5.56 9.77 18.68
C PRO A 93 -4.82 11.04 19.12
N PRO A 94 -3.51 10.97 19.43
CA PRO A 94 -2.75 12.14 19.84
C PRO A 94 -3.03 13.24 18.81
N SER A 95 -3.60 14.35 19.27
CA SER A 95 -3.80 15.51 18.41
C SER A 95 -2.40 15.91 17.96
N TYR A 96 -2.08 15.70 16.69
CA TYR A 96 -0.87 16.18 16.03
C TYR A 96 -1.24 17.43 15.24
N ASP A 97 -0.27 18.34 15.07
CA ASP A 97 -0.39 19.47 14.16
C ASP A 97 0.76 19.37 13.16
N LEU A 98 0.50 19.68 11.88
CA LEU A 98 1.56 19.79 10.88
C LEU A 98 2.31 21.11 11.08
N SER A 99 3.63 21.06 10.96
CA SER A 99 4.47 22.26 11.00
C SER A 99 4.28 23.08 9.73
N ASN A 100 4.20 24.40 9.84
CA ASN A 100 4.29 25.30 8.68
C ASN A 100 5.76 25.61 8.28
N CYS A 101 6.74 25.09 9.02
CA CYS A 101 8.18 25.24 8.83
C CYS A 101 8.69 26.70 8.80
N GLN A 102 7.94 27.64 9.38
CA GLN A 102 8.33 29.07 9.45
C GLN A 102 9.14 29.43 10.71
N GLY A 103 9.30 28.50 11.64
CA GLY A 103 10.09 28.66 12.86
C GLY A 103 11.60 28.59 12.64
N ARG A 104 12.34 28.29 13.71
CA ARG A 104 13.80 28.13 13.68
C ARG A 104 14.17 26.87 12.90
N LYS A 105 15.26 26.97 12.13
CA LYS A 105 15.78 25.85 11.34
C LYS A 105 17.13 25.42 11.89
N ARG A 106 17.32 24.14 12.18
CA ARG A 106 18.63 23.56 12.55
C ARG A 106 18.87 22.26 11.81
N ALA A 107 20.12 22.00 11.46
CA ALA A 107 20.50 20.74 10.81
C ALA A 107 21.62 20.03 11.56
N LEU A 108 21.49 18.70 11.67
CA LEU A 108 22.57 17.80 12.09
C LEU A 108 22.92 16.91 10.90
N LEU A 109 24.15 17.03 10.42
CA LEU A 109 24.64 16.29 9.26
C LEU A 109 25.83 15.42 9.69
N ILE A 110 25.72 14.11 9.49
CA ILE A 110 26.70 13.13 9.95
C ILE A 110 27.16 12.30 8.75
N GLY A 111 28.47 12.25 8.52
CA GLY A 111 29.07 11.53 7.40
C GLY A 111 30.33 10.81 7.85
N ILE A 112 30.36 9.49 7.75
CA ILE A 112 31.45 8.67 8.30
C ILE A 112 32.04 7.79 7.20
N ASN A 113 33.30 8.04 6.86
CA ASN A 113 34.04 7.22 5.89
C ASN A 113 34.83 6.07 6.55
N TYR A 114 35.02 6.08 7.87
CA TYR A 114 35.75 5.05 8.62
C TYR A 114 37.20 4.89 8.12
N PHE A 115 37.90 6.02 7.95
CA PHE A 115 39.25 6.03 7.38
C PHE A 115 40.21 5.05 8.09
N GLY A 116 40.88 4.21 7.30
CA GLY A 116 41.85 3.24 7.81
C GLY A 116 41.24 1.96 8.40
N SER A 117 39.91 1.84 8.47
CA SER A 117 39.23 0.59 8.83
C SER A 117 39.15 -0.36 7.63
N PRO A 118 38.94 -1.68 7.83
CA PRO A 118 38.71 -2.63 6.74
C PRO A 118 37.43 -2.35 5.95
N ASN A 119 36.47 -1.62 6.52
CA ASN A 119 35.17 -1.31 5.92
C ASN A 119 35.08 0.17 5.51
N GLN A 120 36.18 0.77 5.08
CA GLN A 120 36.23 2.18 4.70
C GLN A 120 35.27 2.50 3.53
N LEU A 121 34.48 3.57 3.68
CA LEU A 121 33.62 4.16 2.67
C LEU A 121 34.27 5.41 2.06
N ASN A 122 33.82 5.82 0.88
CA ASN A 122 34.42 6.97 0.17
C ASN A 122 33.44 8.10 -0.17
N GLY A 123 32.14 7.93 0.11
CA GLY A 123 31.09 8.85 -0.32
C GLY A 123 30.41 9.65 0.79
N CYS A 124 30.45 9.18 2.03
CA CYS A 124 29.58 9.67 3.09
C CYS A 124 29.81 11.14 3.46
N ILE A 125 31.07 11.55 3.53
CA ILE A 125 31.44 12.96 3.77
C ILE A 125 30.99 13.86 2.60
N ASN A 126 31.07 13.35 1.36
CA ASN A 126 30.62 14.09 0.18
C ASN A 126 29.09 14.28 0.19
N ASP A 127 28.33 13.30 0.67
CA ASP A 127 26.87 13.41 0.82
C ASP A 127 26.48 14.51 1.81
N VAL A 128 27.18 14.59 2.95
CA VAL A 128 27.01 15.67 3.93
C VAL A 128 27.25 17.03 3.29
N HIS A 129 28.29 17.17 2.47
CA HIS A 129 28.55 18.43 1.76
C HIS A 129 27.47 18.76 0.73
N ASN A 130 26.93 17.76 0.03
CA ASN A 130 25.83 17.94 -0.93
C ASN A 130 24.54 18.40 -0.24
N ILE A 131 24.17 17.76 0.88
CA ILE A 131 23.01 18.13 1.69
C ILE A 131 23.20 19.52 2.31
N LYS A 132 24.37 19.81 2.88
CA LYS A 132 24.70 21.15 3.40
C LYS A 132 24.47 22.23 2.34
N GLY A 133 25.07 22.06 1.16
CA GLY A 133 24.93 23.00 0.06
C GLY A 133 23.46 23.16 -0.39
N PHE A 134 22.71 22.07 -0.43
CA PHE A 134 21.29 22.06 -0.78
C PHE A 134 20.43 22.83 0.24
N LEU A 135 20.61 22.60 1.54
CA LEU A 135 19.87 23.28 2.61
C LEU A 135 20.16 24.78 2.66
N LEU A 136 21.44 25.18 2.51
CA LEU A 136 21.85 26.59 2.46
C LEU A 136 21.25 27.32 1.25
N GLN A 137 21.28 26.70 0.07
CA GLN A 137 20.89 27.35 -1.18
C GLN A 137 19.37 27.42 -1.40
N ARG A 138 18.60 26.44 -0.89
CA ARG A 138 17.18 26.28 -1.25
C ARG A 138 16.21 26.46 -0.10
N PHE A 139 16.60 26.17 1.14
CA PHE A 139 15.67 26.09 2.27
C PHE A 139 15.93 27.12 3.37
N GLY A 140 16.89 28.03 3.17
CA GLY A 140 17.14 29.13 4.09
C GLY A 140 17.68 28.70 5.45
N PHE A 141 18.27 27.50 5.53
CA PHE A 141 19.11 27.15 6.67
C PHE A 141 20.36 28.01 6.63
N LYS A 142 20.90 28.34 7.80
CA LYS A 142 22.16 29.06 7.92
C LYS A 142 23.24 28.13 8.42
N GLU A 143 24.47 28.39 8.04
CA GLU A 143 25.62 27.59 8.46
C GLU A 143 25.84 27.63 9.99
N GLU A 144 25.50 28.74 10.64
CA GLU A 144 25.55 28.90 12.10
C GLU A 144 24.55 28.00 12.86
N ASP A 145 23.51 27.53 12.17
CA ASP A 145 22.47 26.66 12.72
C ASP A 145 22.67 25.19 12.29
N MET A 146 23.90 24.81 11.89
CA MET A 146 24.25 23.46 11.50
C MET A 146 25.35 22.88 12.39
N VAL A 147 25.17 21.63 12.82
CA VAL A 147 26.24 20.80 13.36
C VAL A 147 26.60 19.75 12.33
N ILE A 148 27.89 19.68 11.98
CA ILE A 148 28.42 18.75 11.00
C ILE A 148 29.43 17.86 11.70
N LEU A 149 29.20 16.55 11.68
CA LEU A 149 30.09 15.55 12.24
C LEU A 149 30.67 14.69 11.12
N THR A 150 31.97 14.82 10.85
CA THR A 150 32.69 14.03 9.83
C THR A 150 34.04 13.56 10.35
N ASP A 151 34.47 12.35 9.96
CA ASP A 151 35.67 11.71 10.49
C ASP A 151 36.99 12.21 9.87
N ASP A 152 36.92 13.17 8.94
CA ASP A 152 38.05 13.96 8.41
C ASP A 152 38.34 15.24 9.21
N GLN A 153 37.50 15.59 10.19
CA GLN A 153 37.67 16.80 11.01
C GLN A 153 38.86 16.67 11.97
N GLU A 154 39.67 17.73 12.07
CA GLU A 154 40.78 17.80 13.03
C GLU A 154 40.29 17.99 14.48
N GLU A 155 39.21 18.75 14.67
CA GLU A 155 38.66 19.04 15.98
C GLU A 155 37.89 17.83 16.56
N ALA A 156 38.35 17.30 17.68
CA ALA A 156 37.77 16.11 18.31
C ALA A 156 36.27 16.21 18.61
N ARG A 157 35.74 17.41 18.89
CA ARG A 157 34.31 17.65 19.17
C ARG A 157 33.41 17.51 17.94
N PHE A 158 33.97 17.58 16.73
CA PHE A 158 33.24 17.42 15.46
C PHE A 158 33.50 16.06 14.81
N ARG A 159 34.24 15.16 15.48
CA ARG A 159 34.33 13.77 15.04
C ARG A 159 33.03 13.03 15.39
N PRO A 160 32.52 12.14 14.53
CA PRO A 160 31.26 11.43 14.72
C PRO A 160 31.42 10.22 15.66
N THR A 161 31.89 10.47 16.89
CA THR A 161 31.94 9.47 17.96
C THR A 161 30.56 9.26 18.56
N LYS A 162 30.32 8.10 19.19
CA LYS A 162 29.04 7.76 19.80
C LYS A 162 28.57 8.88 20.75
N ALA A 163 29.47 9.36 21.61
CA ALA A 163 29.20 10.45 22.55
C ALA A 163 28.87 11.81 21.87
N ASN A 164 29.58 12.15 20.78
CA ASN A 164 29.34 13.39 20.06
C ASN A 164 28.03 13.34 19.27
N ILE A 165 27.68 12.19 18.68
CA ILE A 165 26.41 11.97 17.98
C ILE A 165 25.24 12.19 18.95
N TYR A 166 25.24 11.56 20.13
CA TYR A 166 24.20 11.81 21.15
C TYR A 166 24.10 13.27 21.57
N SER A 167 25.24 13.92 21.78
CA SER A 167 25.27 15.33 22.18
C SER A 167 24.69 16.24 21.10
N ALA A 168 24.98 15.94 19.83
CA ALA A 168 24.47 16.67 18.69
C ALA A 168 22.98 16.42 18.46
N MET A 169 22.47 15.19 18.64
CA MET A 169 21.03 14.90 18.58
C MET A 169 20.25 15.67 19.64
N LYS A 170 20.75 15.68 20.89
CA LYS A 170 20.17 16.48 21.97
C LYS A 170 20.19 17.97 21.65
N TRP A 171 21.27 18.48 21.06
CA TRP A 171 21.35 19.88 20.61
C TRP A 171 20.34 20.21 19.51
N LEU A 172 20.14 19.30 18.54
CA LEU A 172 19.25 19.51 17.41
C LEU A 172 17.83 19.83 17.88
N VAL A 173 17.32 19.02 18.80
CA VAL A 173 15.95 19.12 19.33
C VAL A 173 15.84 20.04 20.57
N HIS A 174 16.95 20.63 21.03
CA HIS A 174 16.97 21.46 22.24
C HIS A 174 16.12 22.74 22.08
N ASP A 175 15.23 22.98 23.06
CA ASP A 175 14.24 24.07 23.07
C ASP A 175 13.37 24.10 21.81
N ALA A 176 13.05 22.94 21.23
CA ALA A 176 12.13 22.85 20.10
C ALA A 176 10.80 23.56 20.39
N GLN A 177 10.28 24.29 19.40
CA GLN A 177 8.97 24.93 19.46
C GLN A 177 8.10 24.45 18.29
N ALA A 178 6.79 24.70 18.37
CA ALA A 178 5.91 24.50 17.23
C ALA A 178 6.40 25.33 16.03
N ASP A 179 6.23 24.79 14.83
CA ASP A 179 6.67 25.35 13.55
C ASP A 179 8.19 25.43 13.31
N ASP A 180 9.03 25.03 14.28
CA ASP A 180 10.46 24.80 14.02
C ASP A 180 10.64 23.68 12.98
N SER A 181 11.74 23.73 12.22
CA SER A 181 12.06 22.80 11.13
C SER A 181 13.48 22.27 11.28
N PHE A 182 13.59 21.05 11.81
CA PHE A 182 14.84 20.33 11.97
C PHE A 182 15.12 19.40 10.80
N PHE A 183 16.40 19.27 10.48
CA PHE A 183 16.89 18.36 9.44
C PHE A 183 17.97 17.46 10.01
N PHE A 184 17.81 16.15 9.85
CA PHE A 184 18.79 15.14 10.25
C PHE A 184 19.25 14.37 9.03
N HIS A 185 20.56 14.26 8.82
CA HIS A 185 21.13 13.45 7.74
C HIS A 185 22.24 12.57 8.29
N TYR A 186 22.16 11.28 7.96
CA TYR A 186 23.19 10.31 8.26
C TYR A 186 23.62 9.60 6.98
N SER A 187 24.93 9.55 6.72
CA SER A 187 25.54 8.70 5.70
C SER A 187 26.71 7.93 6.33
N GLY A 188 26.65 6.60 6.26
CA GLY A 188 27.58 5.71 6.94
C GLY A 188 27.12 4.25 6.89
N HIS A 189 27.72 3.39 7.72
CA HIS A 189 27.26 2.01 7.84
C HIS A 189 25.96 1.92 8.66
N GLY A 190 25.09 1.01 8.25
CA GLY A 190 23.93 0.59 9.04
C GLY A 190 23.92 -0.93 9.18
N GLY A 191 23.33 -1.43 10.26
CA GLY A 191 23.31 -2.83 10.65
C GLY A 191 21.98 -3.24 11.27
N SER A 192 21.93 -4.49 11.71
CA SER A 192 20.79 -5.04 12.44
C SER A 192 21.30 -5.94 13.57
N LEU A 193 20.68 -5.86 14.74
CA LEU A 193 20.91 -6.70 15.92
C LEU A 193 19.65 -7.51 16.24
N ASP A 194 19.75 -8.60 17.00
CA ASP A 194 18.55 -9.34 17.41
C ASP A 194 17.77 -8.52 18.45
N ASP A 195 16.49 -8.28 18.18
CA ASP A 195 15.59 -7.49 19.04
C ASP A 195 15.37 -8.22 20.39
N VAL A 196 15.52 -7.47 21.48
CA VAL A 196 15.32 -7.95 22.86
C VAL A 196 14.02 -7.41 23.47
N SER A 197 13.50 -6.27 22.99
CA SER A 197 12.26 -5.64 23.43
C SER A 197 11.01 -6.26 22.80
N GLY A 198 11.14 -6.86 21.61
CA GLY A 198 10.05 -7.51 20.88
C GLY A 198 9.08 -6.52 20.22
N ASP A 199 9.54 -5.31 19.91
CA ASP A 199 8.77 -4.29 19.21
C ASP A 199 9.02 -4.23 17.70
N GLU A 200 9.96 -5.02 17.17
CA GLU A 200 10.18 -5.13 15.72
C GLU A 200 9.47 -6.35 15.10
N ASP A 201 8.80 -6.12 13.96
CA ASP A 201 7.99 -7.14 13.25
C ASP A 201 8.82 -8.27 12.63
N ASP A 202 10.13 -8.06 12.43
CA ASP A 202 11.07 -9.07 11.94
C ASP A 202 12.02 -9.61 13.02
N GLY A 203 11.93 -9.08 14.24
CA GLY A 203 12.72 -9.48 15.40
C GLY A 203 14.17 -8.98 15.39
N ASN A 204 14.47 -7.89 14.66
CA ASN A 204 15.79 -7.31 14.59
C ASN A 204 15.79 -5.77 14.69
N ASP A 205 16.50 -5.20 15.68
CA ASP A 205 16.70 -3.76 15.83
C ASP A 205 17.68 -3.24 14.77
N GLU A 206 17.40 -2.07 14.19
CA GLU A 206 18.25 -1.43 13.21
C GLU A 206 19.25 -0.47 13.86
N THR A 207 20.48 -0.43 13.35
CA THR A 207 21.56 0.31 13.98
C THR A 207 22.34 1.20 13.04
N ILE A 208 22.93 2.26 13.59
CA ILE A 208 23.97 3.06 12.93
C ILE A 208 25.31 2.89 13.64
N TYR A 209 26.41 3.01 12.88
CA TYR A 209 27.77 2.82 13.40
C TYR A 209 28.51 4.16 13.57
N PRO A 210 28.78 4.62 14.80
CA PRO A 210 29.72 5.71 15.08
C PRO A 210 31.15 5.38 14.62
N VAL A 211 32.04 6.37 14.49
CA VAL A 211 33.43 6.10 14.07
C VAL A 211 34.24 5.29 15.09
N ASP A 212 33.87 5.37 16.36
CA ASP A 212 34.49 4.70 17.50
C ASP A 212 33.72 3.44 17.94
N PHE A 213 32.87 2.88 17.09
CA PHE A 213 32.05 1.72 17.45
C PHE A 213 32.87 0.50 17.90
N GLU A 214 34.08 0.32 17.35
CA GLU A 214 35.00 -0.77 17.70
C GLU A 214 35.67 -0.60 19.07
N ASP A 215 35.62 0.59 19.67
CA ASP A 215 36.21 0.85 21.00
C ASP A 215 35.37 0.28 22.15
N TYR A 216 34.17 -0.22 21.85
CA TYR A 216 33.21 -0.77 22.80
C TYR A 216 33.18 -2.30 22.75
N GLU A 217 32.77 -2.93 23.86
CA GLU A 217 32.67 -4.40 23.91
C GLU A 217 31.43 -4.90 23.17
N GLY A 218 31.63 -5.84 22.24
CA GLY A 218 30.55 -6.44 21.45
C GLY A 218 29.81 -5.40 20.61
N ASP A 219 28.48 -5.48 20.59
CA ASP A 219 27.63 -4.60 19.78
C ASP A 219 27.24 -3.30 20.49
N SER A 220 27.73 -3.07 21.72
CA SER A 220 27.39 -1.89 22.53
C SER A 220 27.93 -0.56 21.98
N GLY A 221 28.81 -0.60 20.97
CA GLY A 221 29.30 0.57 20.25
C GLY A 221 28.36 1.10 19.16
N GLN A 222 27.37 0.29 18.75
CA GLN A 222 26.35 0.69 17.78
C GLN A 222 25.29 1.58 18.47
N ILE A 223 24.60 2.43 17.71
CA ILE A 223 23.44 3.20 18.23
C ILE A 223 22.18 2.56 17.66
N LEU A 224 21.27 2.14 18.54
CA LEU A 224 20.00 1.51 18.20
C LEU A 224 18.97 2.54 17.71
N ASP A 225 18.04 2.11 16.88
CA ASP A 225 16.83 2.82 16.47
C ASP A 225 16.00 3.36 17.65
N ASP A 226 15.82 2.54 18.68
CA ASP A 226 15.12 2.86 19.92
C ASP A 226 15.77 4.07 20.63
N GLU A 227 17.12 4.13 20.61
CA GLU A 227 17.91 5.25 21.14
C GLU A 227 17.83 6.51 20.24
N LEU A 228 17.74 6.32 18.93
CA LEU A 228 17.54 7.41 17.97
C LEU A 228 16.14 8.01 18.14
N HIS A 229 15.12 7.18 18.26
CA HIS A 229 13.73 7.57 18.51
C HIS A 229 13.62 8.34 19.84
N ASP A 230 14.25 7.86 20.90
CA ASP A 230 14.33 8.51 22.21
C ASP A 230 14.94 9.91 22.16
N HIS A 231 15.95 10.12 21.33
CA HIS A 231 16.68 11.38 21.26
C HIS A 231 16.16 12.35 20.21
N LEU A 232 15.57 11.87 19.12
CA LEU A 232 15.15 12.69 18.00
C LEU A 232 13.63 12.87 17.91
N VAL A 233 12.83 11.90 18.35
CA VAL A 233 11.37 11.88 18.12
C VAL A 233 10.60 12.21 19.40
N LYS A 234 10.81 11.47 20.49
CA LYS A 234 10.09 11.64 21.77
C LYS A 234 10.15 13.06 22.35
N PRO A 235 11.27 13.81 22.27
CA PRO A 235 11.36 15.15 22.87
C PRO A 235 10.63 16.26 22.10
N LEU A 236 10.21 16.00 20.85
CA LEU A 236 9.67 17.05 19.99
C LEU A 236 8.24 17.46 20.40
N PRO A 237 7.95 18.77 20.49
CA PRO A 237 6.61 19.23 20.80
C PRO A 237 5.70 19.13 19.57
N LYS A 238 4.39 19.20 19.85
CA LYS A 238 3.35 19.26 18.84
C LYS A 238 3.61 20.36 17.81
N GLY A 239 3.46 20.05 16.52
CA GLY A 239 3.66 21.02 15.43
C GLY A 239 5.12 21.28 15.05
N CYS A 240 6.10 20.61 15.66
CA CYS A 240 7.50 20.72 15.28
C CYS A 240 7.83 19.76 14.13
N ARG A 241 8.60 20.21 13.12
CA ARG A 241 9.03 19.37 11.99
C ARG A 241 10.40 18.76 12.25
N LEU A 242 10.54 17.45 12.05
CA LEU A 242 11.82 16.79 11.81
C LEU A 242 11.79 16.09 10.45
N THR A 243 12.74 16.40 9.58
CA THR A 243 12.98 15.70 8.31
C THR A 243 14.29 14.93 8.42
N ALA A 244 14.22 13.60 8.36
CA ALA A 244 15.39 12.73 8.45
C ALA A 244 15.70 12.06 7.10
N ILE A 245 16.97 11.96 6.74
CA ILE A 245 17.45 11.20 5.58
C ILE A 245 18.57 10.25 6.02
N PHE A 246 18.42 8.98 5.71
CA PHE A 246 19.42 7.93 5.98
C PHE A 246 19.97 7.36 4.66
N ASP A 247 21.26 7.54 4.44
CA ASP A 247 22.07 6.89 3.40
C ASP A 247 22.85 5.70 4.01
N SER A 248 22.13 4.76 4.59
CA SER A 248 22.67 3.52 5.20
C SER A 248 21.85 2.31 4.76
N CYS A 249 22.42 1.11 4.88
CA CYS A 249 21.68 -0.14 4.67
C CYS A 249 20.89 -0.47 5.96
N HIS A 250 19.74 -1.14 5.84
CA HIS A 250 18.89 -1.53 6.99
C HIS A 250 18.47 -0.31 7.83
N SER A 251 17.77 0.64 7.21
CA SER A 251 17.32 1.87 7.90
C SER A 251 15.86 2.17 7.60
N GLY A 252 15.07 1.11 7.38
CA GLY A 252 13.66 1.23 7.04
C GLY A 252 12.82 1.63 8.24
N THR A 253 13.17 1.11 9.41
CA THR A 253 12.56 1.35 10.72
C THR A 253 13.46 2.11 11.70
N VAL A 254 14.67 2.57 11.33
CA VAL A 254 15.68 3.26 12.18
C VAL A 254 15.26 4.44 13.10
N LEU A 255 14.02 4.91 13.03
CA LEU A 255 13.42 5.91 13.93
C LEU A 255 12.09 5.42 14.55
N ASP A 256 11.81 4.13 14.47
CA ASP A 256 10.60 3.40 14.86
C ASP A 256 9.30 4.08 14.41
N LEU A 257 9.31 4.66 13.21
CA LEU A 257 8.19 5.45 12.75
C LEU A 257 7.03 4.54 12.31
N PRO A 258 5.83 4.69 12.91
CA PRO A 258 4.76 3.72 12.77
C PRO A 258 4.01 3.73 11.42
N TYR A 259 4.25 4.72 10.56
CA TYR A 259 3.58 4.83 9.27
C TYR A 259 4.62 4.80 8.14
N VAL A 260 4.77 3.66 7.47
CA VAL A 260 5.65 3.51 6.30
C VAL A 260 4.81 3.53 5.04
N TYR A 261 5.11 4.41 4.09
CA TYR A 261 4.37 4.57 2.84
C TYR A 261 5.09 3.93 1.66
N SER A 262 4.28 3.37 0.75
CA SER A 262 4.73 2.92 -0.56
C SER A 262 4.65 4.04 -1.59
N THR A 263 5.23 3.81 -2.77
CA THR A 263 5.16 4.68 -3.96
C THR A 263 3.74 4.91 -4.47
N LYS A 264 2.78 4.08 -4.04
CA LYS A 264 1.35 4.25 -4.35
C LYS A 264 0.63 5.16 -3.34
N GLY A 265 1.32 5.62 -2.30
CA GLY A 265 0.75 6.46 -1.26
C GLY A 265 -0.03 5.68 -0.19
N THR A 266 0.04 4.35 -0.22
CA THR A 266 -0.53 3.45 0.79
C THR A 266 0.47 3.08 1.87
N ILE A 267 -0.02 2.93 3.11
CA ILE A 267 0.78 2.45 4.23
C ILE A 267 1.11 0.97 3.99
N LYS A 268 2.39 0.60 4.04
CA LYS A 268 2.85 -0.78 3.95
C LYS A 268 2.45 -1.53 5.22
N GLN A 269 1.82 -2.69 5.05
CA GLN A 269 1.70 -3.70 6.10
C GLN A 269 2.80 -4.73 5.87
N GLN A 270 3.79 -4.79 6.75
CA GLN A 270 4.86 -5.77 6.64
C GLN A 270 4.43 -7.11 7.28
N ASN A 271 5.00 -8.19 6.77
CA ASN A 271 5.10 -9.54 7.35
C ASN A 271 3.84 -10.43 7.58
N LEU A 272 2.61 -9.93 7.63
CA LEU A 272 1.42 -10.75 7.94
C LEU A 272 1.19 -11.97 7.00
N PHE A 273 1.53 -11.83 5.71
CA PHE A 273 1.28 -12.85 4.70
C PHE A 273 2.31 -13.98 4.63
N LYS A 274 3.56 -13.70 4.99
CA LYS A 274 4.67 -14.67 4.88
C LYS A 274 4.52 -15.75 5.95
N ASP A 275 4.15 -15.35 7.16
CA ASP A 275 3.94 -16.24 8.31
C ASP A 275 2.64 -17.03 8.21
N ALA A 276 1.57 -16.41 7.69
CA ALA A 276 0.33 -17.12 7.39
C ALA A 276 0.51 -18.23 6.34
N GLY A 277 1.35 -17.99 5.32
CA GLY A 277 1.69 -18.99 4.31
C GLY A 277 2.43 -20.20 4.86
N MET A 278 3.39 -19.98 5.78
CA MET A 278 4.14 -21.06 6.43
C MET A 278 3.28 -21.84 7.45
N GLY A 279 2.43 -21.15 8.23
CA GLY A 279 1.50 -21.77 9.18
C GLY A 279 0.41 -22.62 8.51
N LEU A 280 -0.07 -22.22 7.33
CA LEU A 280 -1.04 -23.01 6.56
C LEU A 280 -0.39 -24.24 5.91
N LEU A 281 0.85 -24.12 5.44
CA LEU A 281 1.61 -25.24 4.87
C LEU A 281 1.89 -26.33 5.91
N SER A 282 2.26 -25.93 7.14
CA SER A 282 2.51 -26.86 8.24
C SER A 282 1.22 -27.58 8.68
N ALA A 283 0.09 -26.88 8.74
CA ALA A 283 -1.23 -27.48 8.97
C ALA A 283 -1.61 -28.49 7.87
N GLY A 284 -1.32 -28.16 6.60
CA GLY A 284 -1.52 -29.05 5.46
C GLY A 284 -0.66 -30.32 5.53
N LEU A 285 0.60 -30.19 5.95
CA LEU A 285 1.54 -31.31 6.15
C LEU A 285 1.15 -32.20 7.33
N ALA A 286 0.72 -31.62 8.45
CA ALA A 286 0.23 -32.38 9.62
C ALA A 286 -1.05 -33.16 9.30
N TYR A 287 -1.94 -32.59 8.48
CA TYR A 287 -3.12 -33.30 8.00
C TYR A 287 -2.75 -34.47 7.06
N ALA A 288 -1.76 -34.26 6.18
CA ALA A 288 -1.28 -35.28 5.23
C ALA A 288 -0.59 -36.46 5.92
N SER A 289 0.09 -36.22 7.06
CA SER A 289 0.70 -37.27 7.89
C SER A 289 -0.33 -38.03 8.74
N GLY A 290 -1.62 -37.66 8.69
CA GLY A 290 -2.70 -38.33 9.40
C GLY A 290 -2.94 -37.81 10.83
N ASP A 291 -2.24 -36.75 11.23
CA ASP A 291 -2.40 -36.10 12.52
C ASP A 291 -3.47 -34.99 12.46
N ARG A 292 -4.71 -35.41 12.67
CA ARG A 292 -5.88 -34.53 12.61
C ARG A 292 -5.92 -33.52 13.76
N ASP A 293 -5.33 -33.88 14.91
CA ASP A 293 -5.29 -33.02 16.09
C ASP A 293 -4.13 -32.00 15.96
N GLY A 294 -3.01 -32.41 15.37
CA GLY A 294 -1.90 -31.53 14.98
C GLY A 294 -2.28 -30.49 13.92
N ALA A 295 -3.06 -30.88 12.92
CA ALA A 295 -3.51 -29.94 11.87
C ALA A 295 -4.45 -28.85 12.42
N LEU A 296 -5.36 -29.24 13.33
CA LEU A 296 -6.36 -28.32 13.89
C LEU A 296 -5.72 -27.37 14.92
N SER A 297 -4.77 -27.87 15.72
CA SER A 297 -3.97 -27.03 16.62
C SER A 297 -3.04 -26.06 15.88
N SER A 298 -2.51 -26.45 14.71
CA SER A 298 -1.68 -25.56 13.86
C SER A 298 -2.48 -24.38 13.27
N ILE A 299 -3.74 -24.61 12.88
CA ILE A 299 -4.63 -23.53 12.42
C ILE A 299 -5.03 -22.62 13.59
N LEU A 300 -5.29 -23.21 14.77
CA LEU A 300 -5.62 -22.43 15.96
C LEU A 300 -4.43 -21.59 16.43
N SER A 301 -3.21 -22.12 16.35
CA SER A 301 -1.99 -21.39 16.68
C SER A 301 -1.69 -20.30 15.67
N LEU A 302 -1.98 -20.51 14.38
CA LEU A 302 -1.90 -19.44 13.37
C LEU A 302 -2.90 -18.31 13.68
N GLY A 303 -4.15 -18.64 13.98
CA GLY A 303 -5.15 -17.64 14.36
C GLY A 303 -4.77 -16.88 15.64
N LYS A 304 -4.15 -17.56 16.60
CA LYS A 304 -3.61 -16.94 17.82
C LYS A 304 -2.42 -16.02 17.51
N GLN A 305 -1.48 -16.49 16.69
CA GLN A 305 -0.29 -15.73 16.28
C GLN A 305 -0.67 -14.47 15.50
N LEU A 306 -1.61 -14.56 14.55
CA LEU A 306 -2.12 -13.39 13.82
C LEU A 306 -2.83 -12.38 14.74
N TYR A 307 -3.57 -12.87 15.74
CA TYR A 307 -4.22 -12.01 16.73
C TYR A 307 -3.19 -11.34 17.65
N GLU A 308 -2.14 -12.07 18.05
CA GLU A 308 -1.03 -11.53 18.84
C GLU A 308 -0.24 -10.49 18.04
N SER A 309 0.14 -10.77 16.79
CA SER A 309 0.84 -9.83 15.90
C SER A 309 0.04 -8.55 15.64
N ARG A 310 -1.28 -8.65 15.36
CA ARG A 310 -2.12 -7.44 15.19
C ARG A 310 -2.15 -6.58 16.45
N ASN A 311 -2.21 -7.21 17.63
CA ASN A 311 -2.23 -6.49 18.89
C ASN A 311 -0.88 -5.84 19.19
N THR A 312 0.24 -6.50 18.83
CA THR A 312 1.60 -5.95 18.90
C THR A 312 1.80 -4.78 17.94
N GLU A 313 1.43 -4.91 16.65
CA GLU A 313 1.52 -3.82 15.66
C GLU A 313 0.73 -2.58 16.10
N GLU A 314 -0.47 -2.77 16.66
CA GLU A 314 -1.28 -1.66 17.17
C GLU A 314 -0.70 -1.04 18.43
N GLU A 315 -0.14 -1.85 19.34
CA GLU A 315 0.54 -1.38 20.55
C GLU A 315 1.82 -0.60 20.22
N ASN A 316 2.63 -1.10 19.28
CA ASN A 316 3.84 -0.42 18.77
C ASN A 316 3.47 0.88 18.06
N ARG A 317 2.39 0.89 17.27
CA ARG A 317 1.90 2.11 16.62
C ARG A 317 1.47 3.17 17.62
N GLU A 318 0.85 2.79 18.73
CA GLU A 318 0.54 3.75 19.78
C GLU A 318 1.80 4.23 20.51
N LYS A 319 2.69 3.31 20.89
CA LYS A 319 3.94 3.59 21.62
C LYS A 319 4.84 4.55 20.84
N ASN A 320 4.96 4.35 19.53
CA ASN A 320 5.92 5.03 18.68
C ASN A 320 5.30 6.20 17.88
N SER A 321 3.99 6.43 18.03
CA SER A 321 3.35 7.64 17.49
C SER A 321 3.80 8.90 18.24
N SER A 322 4.01 9.98 17.51
CA SER A 322 4.39 11.28 18.09
C SER A 322 3.42 12.38 17.69
N VAL A 323 3.22 13.35 18.60
CA VAL A 323 2.45 14.58 18.33
C VAL A 323 3.20 15.54 17.40
N ALA A 324 4.52 15.33 17.24
CA ALA A 324 5.38 16.11 16.35
C ALA A 324 5.29 15.60 14.90
N ASP A 325 5.63 16.47 13.96
CA ASP A 325 5.62 16.21 12.54
C ASP A 325 6.96 15.63 12.08
N VAL A 326 7.13 14.31 12.20
CA VAL A 326 8.39 13.61 11.84
C VAL A 326 8.21 12.86 10.54
N VAL A 327 9.12 13.09 9.59
CA VAL A 327 9.18 12.42 8.30
C VAL A 327 10.60 11.93 8.03
N MET A 328 10.72 10.74 7.44
CA MET A 328 11.99 10.07 7.17
C MET A 328 12.01 9.51 5.75
N PHE A 329 13.16 9.67 5.08
CA PHE A 329 13.48 8.97 3.83
C PHE A 329 14.69 8.06 4.04
N SER A 330 14.60 6.82 3.61
CA SER A 330 15.71 5.87 3.66
C SER A 330 15.78 4.97 2.42
N GLY A 331 16.94 4.41 2.15
CA GLY A 331 17.15 3.42 1.08
C GLY A 331 17.24 2.00 1.65
N CYS A 332 16.37 1.09 1.21
CA CYS A 332 16.42 -0.32 1.59
C CYS A 332 16.95 -1.18 0.43
N LYS A 333 17.73 -2.22 0.72
CA LYS A 333 18.23 -3.17 -0.27
C LYS A 333 17.41 -4.46 -0.24
N ASP A 334 17.06 -4.98 -1.42
CA ASP A 334 16.61 -6.37 -1.56
C ASP A 334 17.85 -7.28 -1.45
N ASP A 335 18.18 -7.74 -0.24
CA ASP A 335 18.96 -8.95 0.09
C ASP A 335 20.39 -9.21 -0.49
N GLN A 336 21.09 -8.26 -1.14
CA GLN A 336 22.52 -8.45 -1.48
C GLN A 336 23.46 -7.25 -1.27
N THR A 337 24.66 -7.57 -0.77
CA THR A 337 25.82 -6.76 -0.32
C THR A 337 26.01 -5.40 -1.00
N SER A 338 26.22 -4.35 -0.18
CA SER A 338 26.47 -2.93 -0.52
C SER A 338 27.46 -2.76 -1.67
N ALA A 339 27.05 -2.06 -2.73
CA ALA A 339 27.99 -1.51 -3.71
C ALA A 339 27.87 0.00 -3.59
N ASP A 340 28.99 0.68 -3.35
CA ASP A 340 29.09 2.13 -3.34
C ASP A 340 28.54 2.69 -4.67
N ALA A 341 27.59 3.60 -4.55
CA ALA A 341 27.02 4.32 -5.67
C ALA A 341 28.05 5.32 -6.23
N GLN A 342 28.42 5.21 -7.51
CA GLN A 342 29.38 6.12 -8.15
C GLN A 342 28.68 7.06 -9.15
N GLU A 343 28.80 8.36 -8.96
CA GLU A 343 28.33 9.37 -9.91
C GLU A 343 29.50 10.28 -10.31
N ALA A 344 29.70 10.47 -11.63
CA ALA A 344 30.77 11.30 -12.20
C ALA A 344 32.19 11.02 -11.63
N GLY A 345 32.47 9.77 -11.24
CA GLY A 345 33.75 9.34 -10.66
C GLY A 345 33.92 9.60 -9.16
N LYS A 346 32.85 9.99 -8.44
CA LYS A 346 32.82 10.15 -6.98
C LYS A 346 31.82 9.18 -6.36
N SER A 347 32.18 8.54 -5.25
CA SER A 347 31.25 7.74 -4.43
C SER A 347 30.24 8.68 -3.75
N THR A 348 28.95 8.33 -3.72
CA THR A 348 27.86 9.14 -3.15
C THR A 348 26.72 8.25 -2.67
N GLY A 349 26.02 8.64 -1.60
CA GLY A 349 24.80 8.03 -1.11
C GLY A 349 23.66 8.16 -2.13
N ALA A 350 23.05 7.03 -2.47
CA ALA A 350 22.04 6.99 -3.51
C ALA A 350 20.75 7.73 -3.11
N MET A 351 20.36 7.67 -1.83
CA MET A 351 19.12 8.28 -1.32
C MET A 351 19.24 9.80 -1.26
N SER A 352 20.29 10.36 -0.67
CA SER A 352 20.52 11.83 -0.68
C SER A 352 20.73 12.36 -2.10
N TYR A 353 21.47 11.64 -2.95
CA TYR A 353 21.64 12.04 -4.35
C TYR A 353 20.30 12.14 -5.08
N ALA A 354 19.47 11.10 -5.00
CA ALA A 354 18.16 11.08 -5.64
C ALA A 354 17.26 12.18 -5.08
N PHE A 355 17.18 12.31 -3.74
CA PHE A 355 16.38 13.33 -3.05
C PHE A 355 16.75 14.76 -3.43
N ILE A 356 18.05 15.08 -3.46
CA ILE A 356 18.53 16.40 -3.86
C ILE A 356 18.22 16.65 -5.34
N THR A 357 18.42 15.64 -6.18
CA THR A 357 18.24 15.76 -7.64
C THR A 357 16.78 16.02 -7.99
N THR A 358 15.85 15.27 -7.42
CA THR A 358 14.41 15.45 -7.65
C THR A 358 13.93 16.82 -7.20
N LEU A 359 14.28 17.26 -5.98
CA LEU A 359 13.86 18.56 -5.46
C LEU A 359 14.54 19.75 -6.15
N ARG A 360 15.73 19.56 -6.74
CA ARG A 360 16.35 20.57 -7.60
C ARG A 360 15.64 20.71 -8.94
N GLN A 361 15.13 19.61 -9.50
CA GLN A 361 14.42 19.59 -10.77
C GLN A 361 13.00 20.12 -10.64
N ASN A 362 12.27 19.66 -9.61
CA ASN A 362 10.94 20.15 -9.28
C ASN A 362 10.84 20.42 -7.76
N PRO A 363 10.87 21.68 -7.31
CA PRO A 363 10.76 21.99 -5.88
C PRO A 363 9.36 21.79 -5.30
N ASN A 364 8.32 21.81 -6.15
CA ASN A 364 6.92 21.77 -5.75
C ASN A 364 6.35 20.41 -6.13
N GLN A 365 6.50 19.45 -5.23
CA GLN A 365 5.96 18.10 -5.39
C GLN A 365 5.28 17.65 -4.11
N SER A 366 4.29 16.78 -4.24
CA SER A 366 3.73 16.04 -3.10
C SER A 366 4.74 15.02 -2.54
N TYR A 367 4.52 14.50 -1.33
CA TYR A 367 5.37 13.43 -0.79
C TYR A 367 5.35 12.18 -1.66
N GLN A 368 4.20 11.84 -2.25
CA GLN A 368 4.08 10.71 -3.17
C GLN A 368 4.85 10.96 -4.47
N GLU A 369 4.71 12.14 -5.07
CA GLU A 369 5.47 12.52 -6.26
C GLU A 369 6.97 12.50 -5.99
N LEU A 370 7.40 13.03 -4.84
CA LEU A 370 8.80 12.99 -4.44
C LEU A 370 9.31 11.56 -4.30
N LEU A 371 8.57 10.70 -3.62
CA LEU A 371 8.94 9.30 -3.45
C LEU A 371 9.03 8.56 -4.79
N ASN A 372 8.11 8.84 -5.72
CA ASN A 372 8.12 8.27 -7.08
C ASN A 372 9.31 8.76 -7.89
N ASN A 373 9.55 10.08 -7.92
CA ASN A 373 10.68 10.66 -8.64
C ASN A 373 12.02 10.17 -8.08
N VAL A 374 12.12 10.02 -6.75
CA VAL A 374 13.30 9.43 -6.10
C VAL A 374 13.46 7.99 -6.54
N ARG A 375 12.38 7.21 -6.54
CA ARG A 375 12.39 5.81 -6.99
C ARG A 375 12.84 5.67 -8.43
N ASP A 376 12.41 6.57 -9.32
CA ASP A 376 12.79 6.51 -10.73
C ASP A 376 14.30 6.72 -10.91
N ILE A 377 14.88 7.73 -10.23
CA ILE A 377 16.33 7.95 -10.24
C ILE A 377 17.08 6.75 -9.63
N LEU A 378 16.54 6.19 -8.52
CA LEU A 378 17.15 5.05 -7.87
C LEU A 378 17.09 3.80 -8.76
N ARG A 379 15.95 3.49 -9.38
CA ARG A 379 15.76 2.30 -10.23
C ARG A 379 16.72 2.27 -11.41
N ASP A 380 17.03 3.41 -11.98
CA ASP A 380 17.90 3.52 -13.16
C ASP A 380 19.38 3.27 -12.84
N LYS A 381 19.81 3.54 -11.60
CA LYS A 381 21.24 3.60 -11.22
C LYS A 381 21.63 2.72 -10.05
N TYR A 382 20.70 2.32 -9.19
CA TYR A 382 20.95 1.74 -7.87
C TYR A 382 19.96 0.60 -7.56
N ALA A 383 20.40 -0.37 -6.76
CA ALA A 383 19.56 -1.48 -6.30
C ALA A 383 18.65 -1.11 -5.10
N GLN A 384 18.84 0.08 -4.52
CA GLN A 384 18.07 0.53 -3.37
C GLN A 384 16.65 0.92 -3.77
N ARG A 385 15.70 0.61 -2.90
CA ARG A 385 14.32 1.07 -2.97
C ARG A 385 14.11 2.16 -1.93
N PRO A 386 13.57 3.33 -2.30
CA PRO A 386 13.31 4.36 -1.31
C PRO A 386 12.11 3.94 -0.45
N GLN A 387 12.18 4.29 0.82
CA GLN A 387 11.11 4.17 1.79
C GLN A 387 10.82 5.55 2.37
N PHE A 388 9.54 5.81 2.65
CA PHE A 388 9.10 7.02 3.32
C PHE A 388 8.34 6.64 4.57
N SER A 389 8.76 7.15 5.73
CA SER A 389 8.13 6.84 7.02
C SER A 389 7.78 8.11 7.79
N CYS A 390 6.72 8.10 8.59
CA CYS A 390 6.32 9.25 9.41
C CYS A 390 5.67 8.88 10.74
N SER A 391 5.64 9.83 11.68
CA SER A 391 5.13 9.65 13.05
C SER A 391 3.60 9.70 13.17
N HIS A 392 2.91 10.20 12.16
CA HIS A 392 1.46 10.41 12.12
C HIS A 392 0.91 10.12 10.71
N PRO A 393 -0.40 9.86 10.54
CA PRO A 393 -0.98 9.67 9.22
C PRO A 393 -0.88 10.95 8.38
N LEU A 394 -0.15 10.88 7.27
CA LEU A 394 0.05 11.98 6.34
C LEU A 394 -0.75 11.78 5.05
N ASP A 395 -1.41 12.83 4.57
CA ASP A 395 -1.90 12.89 3.19
C ASP A 395 -0.73 13.19 2.25
N VAL A 396 -0.17 12.12 1.70
CA VAL A 396 0.99 12.15 0.81
C VAL A 396 0.68 12.73 -0.57
N ILE A 397 -0.59 12.93 -0.93
CA ILE A 397 -1.03 13.52 -2.19
C ILE A 397 -1.05 15.05 -2.09
N CYS A 398 -1.41 15.60 -0.93
CA CYS A 398 -1.54 17.06 -0.73
C CYS A 398 -0.38 17.71 0.05
N GLY A 399 0.46 16.93 0.75
CA GLY A 399 1.54 17.44 1.59
C GLY A 399 2.80 17.85 0.82
N TYR A 400 3.30 19.07 1.06
CA TYR A 400 4.58 19.55 0.51
C TYR A 400 5.72 19.31 1.51
N VAL A 401 6.87 18.88 0.99
CA VAL A 401 8.00 18.33 1.77
C VAL A 401 8.66 19.40 2.64
N ILE A 402 8.95 20.59 2.10
CA ILE A 402 9.43 21.76 2.86
C ILE A 402 8.98 23.01 2.08
N GLN A 403 8.17 23.89 2.70
CA GLN A 403 7.67 25.07 1.99
C GLN A 403 8.82 25.99 1.54
N PRO A 404 8.93 26.34 0.24
CA PRO A 404 9.92 27.29 -0.22
C PRO A 404 9.68 28.66 0.43
N THR A 405 10.74 29.31 0.87
CA THR A 405 10.64 30.67 1.41
C THR A 405 10.20 31.60 0.28
N PRO A 406 9.14 32.43 0.44
CA PRO A 406 8.71 33.33 -0.63
C PRO A 406 9.84 34.28 -1.01
N SER A 407 10.24 34.25 -2.28
CA SER A 407 11.27 35.13 -2.82
C SER A 407 10.81 36.59 -2.68
N LYS A 408 11.54 37.39 -1.90
CA LYS A 408 11.36 38.85 -1.93
C LYS A 408 11.81 39.36 -3.29
N THR A 409 10.87 39.69 -4.17
CA THR A 409 11.15 40.43 -5.40
C THR A 409 11.65 41.83 -5.01
N THR A 410 12.95 42.05 -5.14
CA THR A 410 13.57 43.37 -4.99
C THR A 410 13.25 44.19 -6.24
N THR A 411 12.21 45.03 -6.17
CA THR A 411 12.04 46.12 -7.13
C THR A 411 12.91 47.29 -6.68
N THR A 412 14.04 47.48 -7.35
CA THR A 412 14.89 48.66 -7.28
C THR A 412 14.20 49.85 -7.95
N LEU A 413 13.89 50.91 -7.20
CA LEU A 413 13.79 52.28 -7.74
C LEU A 413 14.28 53.28 -6.69
N ASP A 414 15.21 54.13 -7.14
CA ASP A 414 15.97 55.14 -6.43
C ASP A 414 15.14 56.33 -5.90
N GLY A 415 15.57 56.94 -4.77
CA GLY A 415 15.20 58.31 -4.38
C GLY A 415 15.05 58.56 -2.85
N PRO A 416 15.45 59.73 -2.31
CA PRO A 416 16.00 59.84 -0.94
C PRO A 416 14.98 60.04 0.19
N SER A 417 15.37 59.58 1.37
CA SER A 417 14.68 59.71 2.67
C SER A 417 14.56 61.15 3.17
N PRO A 418 13.49 61.46 3.93
CA PRO A 418 13.70 62.03 5.26
C PRO A 418 13.06 61.20 6.38
N ALA A 419 13.67 61.30 7.56
CA ALA A 419 13.41 60.52 8.77
C ALA A 419 12.14 61.00 9.55
N PRO A 420 11.86 60.48 10.77
CA PRO A 420 10.74 59.56 11.04
C PRO A 420 9.59 60.22 11.83
N THR A 421 8.36 59.81 11.55
CA THR A 421 7.20 60.07 12.43
C THR A 421 6.47 58.77 12.77
N ALA A 422 6.18 58.63 14.06
CA ALA A 422 5.55 57.50 14.76
C ALA A 422 4.10 57.20 14.29
N PRO A 423 3.50 56.06 14.70
CA PRO A 423 2.61 55.25 13.86
C PRO A 423 1.12 55.55 14.04
N PRO A 424 0.27 55.10 13.09
CA PRO A 424 -1.04 54.58 13.40
C PRO A 424 -1.10 53.05 13.23
N SER A 425 -1.82 52.43 14.17
CA SER A 425 -2.10 51.00 14.33
C SER A 425 -3.23 50.51 13.38
N PRO A 426 -3.64 49.23 13.40
CA PRO A 426 -3.26 48.28 12.36
C PRO A 426 -4.42 47.88 11.45
N ARG A 427 -4.13 47.72 10.15
CA ARG A 427 -4.99 47.01 9.17
C ARG A 427 -4.98 45.50 9.41
N HIS A 428 -5.42 45.06 10.58
CA HIS A 428 -5.52 43.64 10.96
C HIS A 428 -6.83 42.97 10.50
N HIS A 429 -7.77 43.72 9.91
CA HIS A 429 -9.12 43.21 9.59
C HIS A 429 -9.31 42.68 8.17
N LEU A 430 -8.42 42.99 7.22
CA LEU A 430 -8.51 42.49 5.84
C LEU A 430 -7.77 41.16 5.65
N ALA A 431 -6.56 41.02 6.17
CA ALA A 431 -5.83 39.75 6.14
C ALA A 431 -6.48 38.66 7.01
N LYS A 432 -7.11 39.03 8.14
CA LYS A 432 -7.93 38.09 8.93
C LYS A 432 -9.18 37.64 8.18
N ARG A 433 -9.80 38.50 7.35
CA ARG A 433 -10.97 38.08 6.57
C ARG A 433 -10.60 37.12 5.45
N GLU A 434 -9.48 37.34 4.76
CA GLU A 434 -9.03 36.39 3.73
C GLU A 434 -8.55 35.08 4.35
N LEU A 435 -7.79 35.11 5.46
CA LEU A 435 -7.38 33.91 6.19
C LEU A 435 -8.58 33.14 6.75
N GLN A 436 -9.60 33.85 7.26
CA GLN A 436 -10.81 33.27 7.83
C GLN A 436 -11.81 32.81 6.76
N GLN A 437 -11.70 33.34 5.53
CA GLN A 437 -12.44 32.90 4.34
C GLN A 437 -11.79 31.67 3.68
N THR A 438 -10.45 31.58 3.68
CA THR A 438 -9.73 30.33 3.35
C THR A 438 -9.88 29.28 4.44
N LEU A 439 -9.90 29.66 5.72
CA LEU A 439 -10.19 28.73 6.82
C LEU A 439 -11.64 28.26 6.81
N SER A 440 -12.62 29.10 6.42
CA SER A 440 -14.01 28.65 6.25
C SER A 440 -14.19 27.73 5.04
N LEU A 441 -13.45 27.96 3.94
CA LEU A 441 -13.37 27.03 2.82
C LEU A 441 -12.73 25.68 3.24
N TYR A 442 -11.84 25.69 4.24
CA TYR A 442 -11.28 24.48 4.85
C TYR A 442 -12.19 23.85 5.93
N GLN A 443 -13.03 24.66 6.60
CA GLN A 443 -13.95 24.20 7.65
C GLN A 443 -15.27 23.64 7.11
N ASP A 444 -15.70 24.01 5.90
CA ASP A 444 -16.86 23.43 5.21
C ASP A 444 -16.57 22.03 4.60
N CYS A 445 -15.31 21.56 4.64
CA CYS A 445 -14.97 20.15 4.43
C CYS A 445 -15.05 19.30 5.71
N ARG A 446 -15.60 19.81 6.81
CA ARG A 446 -16.09 18.95 7.89
C ARG A 446 -17.51 18.53 7.59
N LEU A 447 -17.67 17.22 7.31
CA LEU A 447 -18.73 16.27 7.72
C LEU A 447 -19.01 15.29 6.55
N PRO A 448 -19.35 14.00 6.76
CA PRO A 448 -19.27 13.13 7.94
C PRO A 448 -18.75 11.72 7.54
N SER A 449 -17.45 11.51 7.34
CA SER A 449 -16.94 10.19 6.90
C SER A 449 -16.18 9.39 7.96
N ALA A 450 -15.93 9.96 9.14
CA ALA A 450 -15.18 9.28 10.21
C ALA A 450 -16.03 8.40 11.14
N THR A 451 -17.34 8.21 10.89
CA THR A 451 -18.22 7.46 11.81
C THR A 451 -18.95 6.27 11.20
N LEU A 452 -18.69 5.93 9.93
CA LEU A 452 -19.29 4.75 9.28
C LEU A 452 -18.30 3.62 9.04
N ALA A 453 -17.01 3.91 8.95
CA ALA A 453 -16.01 2.91 8.60
C ALA A 453 -15.55 2.06 9.82
N ASP A 454 -15.78 2.56 11.04
CA ASP A 454 -15.39 1.93 12.31
C ASP A 454 -16.36 0.82 12.80
N ARG A 455 -17.37 0.43 11.99
CA ARG A 455 -18.39 -0.55 12.39
C ARG A 455 -18.33 -1.89 11.65
N ASP A 456 -17.54 -2.02 10.58
CA ASP A 456 -17.59 -3.18 9.69
C ASP A 456 -16.63 -4.33 10.08
N ASP A 457 -15.83 -4.17 11.15
CA ASP A 457 -14.67 -5.04 11.39
C ASP A 457 -15.03 -6.37 12.10
N TYR A 458 -16.01 -6.34 13.01
CA TYR A 458 -16.42 -7.54 13.77
C TYR A 458 -17.25 -8.54 12.95
N SER A 459 -18.05 -8.03 12.02
CA SER A 459 -18.96 -8.81 11.20
C SER A 459 -18.23 -9.61 10.11
N GLN A 460 -17.19 -9.02 9.53
CA GLN A 460 -16.35 -9.62 8.50
C GLN A 460 -15.53 -10.78 9.07
N GLY A 461 -14.94 -10.62 10.26
CA GLY A 461 -14.24 -11.73 10.94
C GLY A 461 -15.16 -12.91 11.28
N PHE A 462 -16.36 -12.66 11.82
CA PHE A 462 -17.33 -13.74 12.08
C PHE A 462 -17.75 -14.46 10.79
N THR A 463 -18.05 -13.69 9.74
CA THR A 463 -18.44 -14.22 8.42
C THR A 463 -17.30 -15.04 7.82
N GLY A 464 -16.06 -14.58 7.93
CA GLY A 464 -14.86 -15.30 7.49
C GLY A 464 -14.70 -16.67 8.15
N ILE A 465 -14.82 -16.75 9.49
CA ILE A 465 -14.77 -18.04 10.22
C ILE A 465 -15.85 -19.00 9.75
N VAL A 466 -17.09 -18.51 9.62
CA VAL A 466 -18.22 -19.34 9.18
C VAL A 466 -17.99 -19.89 7.76
N LEU A 467 -17.52 -19.04 6.84
CA LEU A 467 -17.21 -19.45 5.47
C LEU A 467 -16.04 -20.43 5.40
N MET A 468 -14.99 -20.26 6.21
CA MET A 468 -13.88 -21.22 6.28
C MET A 468 -14.34 -22.60 6.77
N ILE A 469 -15.17 -22.65 7.83
CA ILE A 469 -15.68 -23.91 8.38
C ILE A 469 -16.58 -24.62 7.35
N ILE A 470 -17.50 -23.88 6.73
CA ILE A 470 -18.40 -24.41 5.68
C ILE A 470 -17.58 -24.88 4.46
N GLY A 471 -16.62 -24.07 4.02
CA GLY A 471 -15.76 -24.35 2.89
C GLY A 471 -14.94 -25.62 3.09
N LEU A 472 -14.27 -25.75 4.24
CA LEU A 472 -13.51 -26.94 4.59
C LEU A 472 -14.41 -28.19 4.67
N TYR A 473 -15.60 -28.07 5.26
CA TYR A 473 -16.56 -29.17 5.30
C TYR A 473 -16.93 -29.63 3.89
N LEU A 474 -17.30 -28.73 2.98
CA LEU A 474 -17.68 -29.07 1.61
C LEU A 474 -16.51 -29.66 0.81
N ALA A 475 -15.30 -29.13 1.01
CA ALA A 475 -14.09 -29.59 0.34
C ALA A 475 -13.69 -31.01 0.76
N VAL A 476 -13.95 -31.43 2.01
CA VAL A 476 -13.55 -32.76 2.51
C VAL A 476 -14.70 -33.76 2.51
N PHE A 477 -15.89 -33.33 2.93
CA PHE A 477 -17.05 -34.18 3.23
C PHE A 477 -18.28 -33.92 2.36
N GLY A 478 -18.21 -33.02 1.38
CA GLY A 478 -19.35 -32.64 0.54
C GLY A 478 -20.08 -33.83 -0.08
N TYR A 479 -19.36 -34.80 -0.65
CA TYR A 479 -20.01 -36.01 -1.17
C TYR A 479 -20.37 -37.06 -0.09
N ARG A 480 -19.76 -37.01 1.10
CA ARG A 480 -19.88 -38.08 2.10
C ARG A 480 -21.21 -38.07 2.84
N PHE A 481 -21.69 -36.88 3.22
CA PHE A 481 -22.90 -36.71 4.00
C PHE A 481 -23.95 -35.96 3.18
N PHE A 482 -24.78 -36.73 2.46
CA PHE A 482 -25.68 -36.19 1.45
C PHE A 482 -26.66 -35.14 2.00
N ARG A 483 -27.50 -35.50 2.98
CA ARG A 483 -28.53 -34.59 3.53
C ARG A 483 -27.95 -33.31 4.17
N PRO A 484 -26.93 -33.38 5.04
CA PRO A 484 -26.29 -32.18 5.57
C PRO A 484 -25.66 -31.31 4.49
N THR A 485 -25.06 -31.90 3.46
CA THR A 485 -24.47 -31.14 2.34
C THR A 485 -25.53 -30.37 1.57
N MET A 486 -26.70 -30.97 1.30
CA MET A 486 -27.81 -30.23 0.68
C MET A 486 -28.21 -29.03 1.54
N GLY A 487 -28.32 -29.22 2.85
CA GLY A 487 -28.62 -28.14 3.78
C GLY A 487 -27.58 -27.02 3.76
N ILE A 488 -26.29 -27.36 3.76
CA ILE A 488 -25.20 -26.37 3.73
C ILE A 488 -25.17 -25.60 2.41
N VAL A 489 -25.34 -26.27 1.26
CA VAL A 489 -25.41 -25.57 -0.03
C VAL A 489 -26.65 -24.68 -0.13
N GLY A 490 -27.79 -25.14 0.41
CA GLY A 490 -29.00 -24.33 0.55
C GLY A 490 -28.80 -23.09 1.43
N PHE A 491 -28.07 -23.24 2.54
CA PHE A 491 -27.67 -22.13 3.40
C PHE A 491 -26.84 -21.10 2.63
N VAL A 492 -25.77 -21.54 1.96
CA VAL A 492 -24.86 -20.67 1.21
C VAL A 492 -25.62 -19.91 0.12
N LEU A 493 -26.47 -20.60 -0.65
CA LEU A 493 -27.24 -19.98 -1.73
C LEU A 493 -28.17 -18.88 -1.20
N PHE A 494 -28.99 -19.19 -0.19
CA PHE A 494 -29.97 -18.24 0.33
C PHE A 494 -29.31 -17.09 1.12
N ALA A 495 -28.25 -17.35 1.87
CA ALA A 495 -27.46 -16.32 2.55
C ALA A 495 -26.83 -15.37 1.52
N SER A 496 -26.25 -15.90 0.45
CA SER A 496 -25.67 -15.11 -0.65
C SER A 496 -26.73 -14.25 -1.33
N MET A 497 -27.88 -14.83 -1.73
CA MET A 497 -28.97 -14.07 -2.35
C MET A 497 -29.53 -12.98 -1.42
N THR A 498 -29.60 -13.26 -0.12
CA THR A 498 -30.05 -12.29 0.88
C THR A 498 -29.09 -11.13 1.00
N TRP A 499 -27.78 -11.41 1.09
CA TRP A 499 -26.75 -10.38 1.11
C TRP A 499 -26.80 -9.50 -0.14
N ILE A 500 -26.94 -10.10 -1.33
CA ILE A 500 -27.09 -9.38 -2.60
C ILE A 500 -28.34 -8.47 -2.57
N GLY A 501 -29.46 -8.99 -2.08
CA GLY A 501 -30.71 -8.22 -1.97
C GLY A 501 -30.60 -7.04 -1.01
N LEU A 502 -29.99 -7.23 0.16
CA LEU A 502 -29.77 -6.17 1.15
C LEU A 502 -28.82 -5.10 0.60
N THR A 503 -27.70 -5.51 0.02
CA THR A 503 -26.68 -4.58 -0.50
C THR A 503 -27.24 -3.66 -1.58
N ASN A 504 -27.98 -4.21 -2.54
CA ASN A 504 -28.60 -3.44 -3.62
C ASN A 504 -29.76 -2.54 -3.16
N ASN A 505 -30.36 -2.80 -1.99
CA ASN A 505 -31.48 -2.03 -1.46
C ASN A 505 -31.09 -1.20 -0.22
N GLU A 506 -29.80 -1.05 0.05
CA GLU A 506 -29.31 -0.25 1.16
C GLU A 506 -29.57 1.25 0.88
N PRO A 507 -30.27 1.97 1.79
CA PRO A 507 -30.54 3.39 1.61
C PRO A 507 -29.26 4.23 1.76
N ALA A 508 -29.25 5.46 1.25
CA ALA A 508 -28.08 6.36 1.30
C ALA A 508 -27.54 6.65 2.72
N PHE A 509 -28.35 6.45 3.77
CA PHE A 509 -27.96 6.61 5.17
C PHE A 509 -27.61 5.28 5.87
N GLY A 510 -27.60 4.17 5.13
CA GLY A 510 -27.37 2.81 5.64
C GLY A 510 -28.55 2.21 6.42
N TYR A 511 -28.48 0.91 6.69
CA TYR A 511 -29.43 0.26 7.60
C TYR A 511 -29.17 0.63 9.07
N PRO A 512 -30.22 0.66 9.93
CA PRO A 512 -30.01 0.74 11.37
C PRO A 512 -29.26 -0.51 11.84
N HIS A 513 -28.04 -0.36 12.38
CA HIS A 513 -27.15 -1.47 12.71
C HIS A 513 -26.84 -2.37 11.51
N THR A 514 -26.34 -1.76 10.43
CA THR A 514 -25.91 -2.39 9.17
C THR A 514 -25.36 -3.81 9.34
N GLU A 515 -24.30 -3.98 10.13
CA GLU A 515 -23.68 -5.29 10.39
C GLU A 515 -24.62 -6.37 10.93
N ILE A 516 -25.44 -6.01 11.91
CA ILE A 516 -26.37 -6.95 12.54
C ILE A 516 -27.46 -7.34 11.53
N VAL A 517 -27.93 -6.39 10.72
CA VAL A 517 -28.92 -6.65 9.69
C VAL A 517 -28.35 -7.61 8.64
N TYR A 518 -27.17 -7.34 8.10
CA TYR A 518 -26.53 -8.20 7.11
C TYR A 518 -26.31 -9.62 7.63
N ILE A 519 -25.80 -9.77 8.86
CA ILE A 519 -25.54 -11.09 9.45
C ILE A 519 -26.85 -11.81 9.81
N CYS A 520 -27.70 -11.20 10.64
CA CYS A 520 -28.86 -11.90 11.20
C CYS A 520 -29.90 -12.25 10.12
N VAL A 521 -30.12 -11.36 9.14
CA VAL A 521 -31.09 -11.62 8.07
C VAL A 521 -30.54 -12.70 7.12
N SER A 522 -29.25 -12.64 6.76
CA SER A 522 -28.62 -13.66 5.90
C SER A 522 -28.55 -15.03 6.58
N ILE A 523 -28.24 -15.10 7.88
CA ILE A 523 -28.30 -16.36 8.64
C ILE A 523 -29.74 -16.87 8.72
N GLY A 524 -30.71 -16.00 9.04
CA GLY A 524 -32.10 -16.38 9.16
C GLY A 524 -32.66 -16.99 7.87
N LEU A 525 -32.49 -16.31 6.74
CA LEU A 525 -32.93 -16.81 5.44
C LEU A 525 -32.07 -17.96 4.92
N GLY A 526 -30.77 -17.98 5.24
CA GLY A 526 -29.89 -19.12 4.99
C GLY A 526 -30.39 -20.40 5.67
N LEU A 527 -30.78 -20.33 6.95
CA LEU A 527 -31.32 -21.48 7.68
C LEU A 527 -32.64 -21.99 7.08
N VAL A 528 -33.48 -21.08 6.57
CA VAL A 528 -34.69 -21.44 5.81
C VAL A 528 -34.31 -22.18 4.52
N GLY A 529 -33.33 -21.66 3.77
CA GLY A 529 -32.79 -22.31 2.58
C GLY A 529 -32.23 -23.71 2.87
N ALA A 530 -31.51 -23.85 4.00
CA ALA A 530 -30.98 -25.12 4.46
C ALA A 530 -32.08 -26.14 4.73
N ALA A 531 -33.15 -25.73 5.44
CA ALA A 531 -34.29 -26.59 5.70
C ALA A 531 -34.96 -27.02 4.38
N ILE A 532 -35.23 -26.09 3.47
CA ILE A 532 -35.84 -26.37 2.17
C ILE A 532 -35.00 -27.40 1.39
N PHE A 533 -33.69 -27.21 1.30
CA PHE A 533 -32.81 -28.13 0.56
C PHE A 533 -32.71 -29.52 1.21
N MET A 534 -32.80 -29.60 2.55
CA MET A 534 -32.84 -30.88 3.25
C MET A 534 -34.16 -31.65 2.99
N PHE A 535 -35.29 -30.95 2.91
CA PHE A 535 -36.60 -31.59 2.67
C PHE A 535 -36.85 -31.91 1.18
N VAL A 536 -36.40 -31.05 0.27
CA VAL A 536 -36.64 -31.17 -1.18
C VAL A 536 -35.35 -31.59 -1.92
N PHE A 537 -34.64 -32.58 -1.37
CA PHE A 537 -33.30 -32.95 -1.83
C PHE A 537 -33.23 -33.39 -3.31
N SER A 538 -34.30 -33.98 -3.85
CA SER A 538 -34.35 -34.44 -5.25
C SER A 538 -34.26 -33.29 -6.25
N LEU A 539 -34.86 -32.14 -5.94
CA LEU A 539 -34.73 -30.92 -6.75
C LEU A 539 -33.45 -30.17 -6.40
N ALA A 540 -33.09 -30.16 -5.12
CA ALA A 540 -31.91 -29.45 -4.64
C ALA A 540 -30.60 -29.96 -5.27
N LEU A 541 -30.55 -31.21 -5.76
CA LEU A 541 -29.40 -31.75 -6.51
C LEU A 541 -29.01 -30.89 -7.72
N TYR A 542 -30.01 -30.45 -8.49
CA TYR A 542 -29.78 -29.57 -9.63
C TYR A 542 -29.34 -28.17 -9.18
N LEU A 543 -29.85 -27.71 -8.04
CA LEU A 543 -29.48 -26.42 -7.45
C LEU A 543 -28.05 -26.43 -6.91
N VAL A 544 -27.50 -27.56 -6.47
CA VAL A 544 -26.07 -27.68 -6.12
C VAL A 544 -25.20 -27.39 -7.33
N GLY A 545 -25.52 -28.00 -8.49
CA GLY A 545 -24.83 -27.72 -9.75
C GLY A 545 -24.99 -26.26 -10.17
N ALA A 546 -26.20 -25.69 -10.04
CA ALA A 546 -26.45 -24.29 -10.34
C ALA A 546 -25.62 -23.33 -9.47
N THR A 547 -25.59 -23.53 -8.15
CA THR A 547 -24.80 -22.71 -7.22
C THR A 547 -23.32 -22.81 -7.55
N ALA A 548 -22.79 -24.02 -7.75
CA ALA A 548 -21.39 -24.18 -8.13
C ALA A 548 -21.07 -23.51 -9.48
N GLY A 549 -21.99 -23.53 -10.44
CA GLY A 549 -21.85 -22.84 -11.73
C GLY A 549 -21.81 -21.32 -11.60
N ILE A 550 -22.65 -20.74 -10.73
CA ILE A 550 -22.62 -19.30 -10.44
C ILE A 550 -21.27 -18.90 -9.84
N PHE A 551 -20.81 -19.63 -8.82
CA PHE A 551 -19.52 -19.36 -8.17
C PHE A 551 -18.34 -19.60 -9.12
N LEU A 552 -18.42 -20.61 -9.99
CA LEU A 552 -17.40 -20.87 -11.00
C LEU A 552 -17.35 -19.74 -12.04
N ALA A 553 -18.50 -19.19 -12.41
CA ALA A 553 -18.55 -18.06 -13.34
C ALA A 553 -17.90 -16.83 -12.71
N VAL A 554 -18.21 -16.55 -11.45
CA VAL A 554 -17.58 -15.46 -10.69
C VAL A 554 -16.06 -15.65 -10.62
N PHE A 555 -15.59 -16.86 -10.32
CA PHE A 555 -14.15 -17.16 -10.29
C PHE A 555 -13.47 -16.98 -11.66
N ILE A 556 -14.11 -17.40 -12.76
CA ILE A 556 -13.58 -17.19 -14.11
C ILE A 556 -13.56 -15.70 -14.44
N LEU A 557 -14.63 -14.98 -14.09
CA LEU A 557 -14.72 -13.54 -14.30
C LEU A 557 -13.67 -12.79 -13.48
N SER A 558 -13.24 -13.33 -12.34
CA SER A 558 -12.21 -12.74 -11.49
C SER A 558 -10.78 -12.90 -12.02
N TRP A 559 -10.56 -13.51 -13.20
CA TRP A 559 -9.20 -13.72 -13.72
C TRP A 559 -8.54 -12.47 -14.30
N LYS A 560 -9.29 -11.37 -14.42
CA LYS A 560 -8.80 -10.11 -14.94
C LYS A 560 -9.32 -8.95 -14.09
N GLU A 561 -8.49 -7.92 -13.95
CA GLU A 561 -8.91 -6.64 -13.40
C GLU A 561 -10.12 -6.09 -14.15
N SER A 562 -11.03 -5.44 -13.42
CA SER A 562 -12.35 -5.02 -13.93
C SER A 562 -13.22 -6.16 -14.50
N LEU A 563 -12.86 -7.40 -14.18
CA LEU A 563 -13.50 -8.64 -14.61
C LEU A 563 -13.30 -8.97 -16.09
N VAL A 564 -13.28 -10.27 -16.42
CA VAL A 564 -13.08 -10.75 -17.80
C VAL A 564 -14.17 -10.23 -18.76
N ILE A 565 -15.41 -10.13 -18.30
CA ILE A 565 -16.55 -9.57 -19.06
C ILE A 565 -16.95 -8.24 -18.43
N GLN A 566 -16.60 -7.15 -19.11
CA GLN A 566 -16.86 -5.78 -18.64
C GLN A 566 -18.33 -5.38 -18.81
N VAL A 567 -18.98 -5.81 -19.89
CA VAL A 567 -20.40 -5.51 -20.15
C VAL A 567 -21.29 -6.19 -19.10
N GLU A 568 -22.01 -5.39 -18.30
CA GLU A 568 -22.84 -5.87 -17.17
C GLU A 568 -23.85 -6.92 -17.60
N VAL A 569 -24.60 -6.65 -18.67
CA VAL A 569 -25.62 -7.58 -19.18
C VAL A 569 -24.99 -8.90 -19.62
N ALA A 570 -23.86 -8.85 -20.32
CA ALA A 570 -23.16 -10.06 -20.76
C ALA A 570 -22.62 -10.86 -19.57
N ARG A 571 -22.19 -10.18 -18.49
CA ARG A 571 -21.72 -10.80 -17.26
C ARG A 571 -22.83 -11.59 -16.57
N ILE A 572 -24.00 -10.98 -16.39
CA ILE A 572 -25.16 -11.64 -15.79
C ILE A 572 -25.59 -12.84 -16.65
N CYS A 573 -25.64 -12.68 -17.98
CA CYS A 573 -25.94 -13.79 -18.90
C CYS A 573 -24.93 -14.94 -18.78
N PHE A 574 -23.63 -14.63 -18.65
CA PHE A 574 -22.60 -15.64 -18.46
C PHE A 574 -22.74 -16.39 -17.13
N ILE A 575 -22.98 -15.67 -16.02
CA ILE A 575 -23.16 -16.24 -14.69
C ILE A 575 -24.38 -17.17 -14.65
N VAL A 576 -25.53 -16.69 -15.13
CA VAL A 576 -26.76 -17.48 -15.18
C VAL A 576 -26.59 -18.66 -16.14
N GLY A 577 -25.97 -18.44 -17.30
CA GLY A 577 -25.69 -19.48 -18.29
C GLY A 577 -24.86 -20.62 -17.72
N LEU A 578 -23.76 -20.31 -17.02
CA LEU A 578 -22.91 -21.34 -16.42
C LEU A 578 -23.62 -22.09 -15.29
N GLY A 579 -24.44 -21.40 -14.50
CA GLY A 579 -25.33 -22.04 -13.52
C GLY A 579 -26.27 -23.07 -14.16
N VAL A 580 -26.96 -22.69 -15.24
CA VAL A 580 -27.87 -23.61 -15.96
C VAL A 580 -27.11 -24.78 -16.58
N VAL A 581 -25.93 -24.53 -17.16
CA VAL A 581 -25.08 -25.58 -17.75
C VAL A 581 -24.68 -26.61 -16.70
N LEU A 582 -24.20 -26.18 -15.52
CA LEU A 582 -23.81 -27.13 -14.47
C LEU A 582 -25.02 -27.82 -13.84
N ALA A 583 -26.18 -27.16 -13.74
CA ALA A 583 -27.43 -27.81 -13.33
C ALA A 583 -27.83 -28.92 -14.31
N PHE A 584 -27.75 -28.69 -15.63
CA PHE A 584 -28.01 -29.72 -16.64
C PHE A 584 -26.94 -30.82 -16.62
N ALA A 585 -25.67 -30.48 -16.34
CA ALA A 585 -24.61 -31.47 -16.19
C ALA A 585 -24.86 -32.45 -15.02
N VAL A 586 -25.63 -32.06 -13.99
CA VAL A 586 -26.10 -32.99 -12.92
C VAL A 586 -26.94 -34.11 -13.48
N TYR A 587 -27.76 -33.83 -14.49
CA TYR A 587 -28.55 -34.87 -15.16
C TYR A 587 -27.68 -35.86 -15.93
N LEU A 588 -26.65 -35.38 -16.63
CA LEU A 588 -25.83 -36.20 -17.52
C LEU A 588 -24.68 -36.94 -16.82
N LEU A 589 -24.03 -36.28 -15.86
CA LEU A 589 -22.78 -36.72 -15.23
C LEU A 589 -22.95 -37.13 -13.76
N GLU A 590 -24.17 -37.01 -13.22
CA GLU A 590 -24.58 -37.49 -11.89
C GLU A 590 -23.54 -37.25 -10.77
N CYS A 591 -22.97 -38.32 -10.19
CA CYS A 591 -22.04 -38.22 -9.06
C CYS A 591 -20.76 -37.44 -9.37
N TYR A 592 -20.29 -37.43 -10.61
CA TYR A 592 -19.04 -36.77 -10.97
C TYR A 592 -19.18 -35.24 -10.87
N ILE A 593 -20.29 -34.69 -11.34
CA ILE A 593 -20.50 -33.25 -11.24
C ILE A 593 -20.85 -32.82 -9.82
N ILE A 594 -21.45 -33.69 -9.00
CA ILE A 594 -21.69 -33.39 -7.59
C ILE A 594 -20.35 -33.27 -6.86
N ILE A 595 -19.43 -34.22 -7.07
CA ILE A 595 -18.07 -34.15 -6.51
C ILE A 595 -17.37 -32.87 -6.96
N PHE A 596 -17.39 -32.57 -8.28
CA PHE A 596 -16.85 -31.33 -8.83
C PHE A 596 -17.44 -30.09 -8.12
N SER A 597 -18.76 -30.03 -8.02
CA SER A 597 -19.50 -28.88 -7.47
C SER A 597 -19.16 -28.65 -6.00
N THR A 598 -19.17 -29.72 -5.18
CA THR A 598 -18.88 -29.59 -3.75
C THR A 598 -17.41 -29.30 -3.47
N SER A 599 -16.49 -29.87 -4.26
CA SER A 599 -15.06 -29.59 -4.15
C SER A 599 -14.75 -28.14 -4.51
N PHE A 600 -15.27 -27.66 -5.64
CA PHE A 600 -15.03 -26.29 -6.08
C PHE A 600 -15.66 -25.27 -5.13
N LEU A 601 -16.95 -25.44 -4.82
CA LEU A 601 -17.66 -24.53 -3.92
C LEU A 601 -17.01 -24.50 -2.53
N GLY A 602 -16.58 -25.66 -2.01
CA GLY A 602 -15.91 -25.73 -0.72
C GLY A 602 -14.59 -24.98 -0.68
N VAL A 603 -13.71 -25.21 -1.65
CA VAL A 603 -12.40 -24.53 -1.70
C VAL A 603 -12.57 -23.04 -1.96
N TYR A 604 -13.49 -22.64 -2.85
CA TYR A 604 -13.77 -21.23 -3.12
C TYR A 604 -14.28 -20.50 -1.86
N LEU A 605 -15.23 -21.08 -1.12
CA LEU A 605 -15.75 -20.48 0.12
C LEU A 605 -14.68 -20.44 1.22
N PHE A 606 -13.78 -21.42 1.28
CA PHE A 606 -12.67 -21.40 2.23
C PHE A 606 -11.75 -20.20 1.96
N PHE A 607 -11.34 -19.98 0.71
CA PHE A 607 -10.50 -18.82 0.36
C PHE A 607 -11.26 -17.50 0.42
N MET A 608 -12.55 -17.47 0.09
CA MET A 608 -13.39 -16.30 0.35
C MET A 608 -13.43 -15.97 1.84
N GLY A 609 -13.52 -16.98 2.72
CA GLY A 609 -13.45 -16.82 4.17
C GLY A 609 -12.08 -16.36 4.66
N LEU A 610 -10.99 -16.91 4.11
CA LEU A 610 -9.62 -16.48 4.39
C LEU A 610 -9.41 -15.01 3.98
N ASP A 611 -9.96 -14.61 2.84
CA ASP A 611 -9.81 -13.25 2.33
C ASP A 611 -10.51 -12.19 3.17
N PHE A 612 -11.53 -12.57 3.95
CA PHE A 612 -12.11 -11.65 4.96
C PHE A 612 -11.14 -11.32 6.10
N PHE A 613 -10.06 -12.08 6.28
CA PHE A 613 -8.97 -11.76 7.22
C PHE A 613 -7.75 -11.20 6.52
N ALA A 614 -7.40 -11.79 5.37
CA ALA A 614 -6.20 -11.44 4.63
C ALA A 614 -6.37 -10.16 3.80
N HIS A 615 -7.60 -9.81 3.41
CA HIS A 615 -7.91 -8.65 2.58
C HIS A 615 -7.06 -8.55 1.29
N THR A 616 -6.82 -9.68 0.61
CA THR A 616 -6.08 -9.70 -0.66
C THR A 616 -6.86 -9.09 -1.83
N GLY A 617 -8.17 -8.89 -1.66
CA GLY A 617 -9.07 -8.39 -2.70
C GLY A 617 -9.78 -9.49 -3.49
N PHE A 618 -9.62 -10.77 -3.13
CA PHE A 618 -10.33 -11.89 -3.76
C PHE A 618 -11.86 -11.76 -3.65
N VAL A 619 -12.39 -11.30 -2.51
CA VAL A 619 -13.81 -11.02 -2.25
C VAL A 619 -14.31 -9.81 -3.05
N ASN A 620 -13.42 -8.90 -3.45
CA ASN A 620 -13.84 -7.69 -4.16
C ASN A 620 -14.40 -7.99 -5.56
N ALA A 621 -14.03 -9.12 -6.19
CA ALA A 621 -14.66 -9.59 -7.41
C ALA A 621 -16.15 -9.86 -7.20
N TRP A 622 -16.48 -10.52 -6.08
CA TRP A 622 -17.86 -10.82 -5.71
C TRP A 622 -18.66 -9.55 -5.46
N ARG A 623 -18.09 -8.60 -4.70
CA ARG A 623 -18.72 -7.30 -4.43
C ARG A 623 -18.98 -6.53 -5.73
N LEU A 624 -17.97 -6.39 -6.59
CA LEU A 624 -18.12 -5.69 -7.87
C LEU A 624 -19.19 -6.31 -8.80
N ILE A 625 -19.43 -7.61 -8.70
CA ILE A 625 -20.41 -8.30 -9.55
C ILE A 625 -21.83 -8.10 -9.04
N PHE A 626 -22.04 -8.16 -7.73
CA PHE A 626 -23.38 -8.27 -7.16
C PHE A 626 -23.84 -7.05 -6.35
N ASP A 627 -22.95 -6.11 -6.05
CA ASP A 627 -23.30 -4.82 -5.48
C ASP A 627 -23.38 -3.76 -6.58
N GLY A 628 -24.61 -3.52 -7.04
CA GLY A 628 -24.97 -2.46 -7.97
C GLY A 628 -25.61 -1.25 -7.26
N ASN A 629 -25.42 -1.08 -5.95
CA ASN A 629 -25.93 0.08 -5.24
C ASN A 629 -25.15 1.34 -5.68
N PRO A 630 -25.82 2.40 -6.19
CA PRO A 630 -25.14 3.62 -6.63
C PRO A 630 -24.45 4.37 -5.48
N ASN A 631 -24.76 4.04 -4.22
CA ASN A 631 -24.13 4.64 -3.05
C ASN A 631 -22.81 3.95 -2.66
N HIS A 632 -22.51 2.78 -3.24
CA HIS A 632 -21.30 2.00 -2.93
C HIS A 632 -20.28 2.09 -4.06
N TYR A 633 -19.02 2.30 -3.70
CA TYR A 633 -17.91 2.31 -4.64
C TYR A 633 -17.12 1.02 -4.50
N ASN A 634 -17.37 0.08 -5.41
CA ASN A 634 -16.64 -1.19 -5.46
C ASN A 634 -15.61 -1.15 -6.60
N ALA A 635 -14.37 -1.50 -6.28
CA ALA A 635 -13.31 -1.71 -7.27
C ALA A 635 -12.74 -3.12 -7.09
N TYR A 636 -12.60 -3.85 -8.20
CA TYR A 636 -11.90 -5.13 -8.22
C TYR A 636 -10.56 -4.96 -8.91
N ILE A 637 -9.51 -4.96 -8.10
CA ILE A 637 -8.15 -4.93 -8.60
C ILE A 637 -7.39 -6.14 -8.07
N ILE A 638 -6.54 -6.70 -8.93
CA ILE A 638 -5.88 -7.97 -8.70
C ILE A 638 -4.42 -7.70 -8.36
N GLY A 639 -4.05 -7.98 -7.11
CA GLY A 639 -2.65 -7.97 -6.69
C GLY A 639 -1.99 -9.34 -6.82
N ILE A 640 -0.67 -9.40 -6.59
CA ILE A 640 0.07 -10.66 -6.45
C ILE A 640 -0.60 -11.60 -5.40
N PRO A 641 -1.02 -11.12 -4.21
CA PRO A 641 -1.69 -11.98 -3.23
C PRO A 641 -3.00 -12.60 -3.76
N THR A 642 -3.77 -11.86 -4.56
CA THR A 642 -5.01 -12.35 -5.18
C THR A 642 -4.73 -13.46 -6.19
N TYR A 643 -3.69 -13.30 -7.04
CA TYR A 643 -3.25 -14.36 -7.97
C TYR A 643 -2.78 -15.60 -7.23
N VAL A 644 -2.04 -15.43 -6.14
CA VAL A 644 -1.61 -16.54 -5.28
C VAL A 644 -2.82 -17.28 -4.71
N MET A 645 -3.81 -16.56 -4.17
CA MET A 645 -5.05 -17.17 -3.68
C MET A 645 -5.80 -17.92 -4.79
N MET A 646 -5.92 -17.35 -5.97
CA MET A 646 -6.57 -18.02 -7.11
C MET A 646 -5.82 -19.28 -7.56
N ALA A 647 -4.50 -19.25 -7.57
CA ALA A 647 -3.68 -20.43 -7.87
C ALA A 647 -3.89 -21.53 -6.82
N PHE A 648 -3.95 -21.17 -5.54
CA PHE A 648 -4.26 -22.11 -4.47
C PHE A 648 -5.69 -22.66 -4.55
N VAL A 649 -6.68 -21.85 -4.94
CA VAL A 649 -8.04 -22.32 -5.21
C VAL A 649 -8.02 -23.44 -6.25
N ILE A 650 -7.30 -23.27 -7.36
CA ILE A 650 -7.19 -24.29 -8.41
C ILE A 650 -6.49 -25.55 -7.87
N ALA A 651 -5.34 -25.40 -7.21
CA ALA A 651 -4.56 -26.52 -6.69
C ALA A 651 -5.34 -27.36 -5.66
N LEU A 652 -5.97 -26.69 -4.68
CA LEU A 652 -6.73 -27.36 -3.63
C LEU A 652 -8.07 -27.89 -4.12
N PHE A 653 -8.68 -27.26 -5.13
CA PHE A 653 -9.86 -27.79 -5.80
C PHE A 653 -9.55 -29.16 -6.43
N LEU A 654 -8.45 -29.27 -7.19
CA LEU A 654 -8.05 -30.54 -7.80
C LEU A 654 -7.72 -31.60 -6.75
N ALA A 655 -7.03 -31.22 -5.68
CA ALA A 655 -6.74 -32.11 -4.56
C ALA A 655 -8.02 -32.60 -3.84
N SER A 656 -8.96 -31.69 -3.56
CA SER A 656 -10.27 -31.99 -2.98
C SER A 656 -11.08 -32.93 -3.86
N MET A 657 -11.12 -32.67 -5.17
CA MET A 657 -11.83 -33.52 -6.13
C MET A 657 -11.24 -34.93 -6.17
N GLY A 658 -9.92 -35.05 -6.22
CA GLY A 658 -9.21 -36.34 -6.16
C GLY A 658 -9.47 -37.09 -4.85
N TRP A 659 -9.45 -36.39 -3.72
CA TRP A 659 -9.75 -36.94 -2.40
C TRP A 659 -11.17 -37.49 -2.31
N GLN A 660 -12.17 -36.67 -2.68
CA GLN A 660 -13.57 -37.07 -2.64
C GLN A 660 -13.88 -38.22 -3.60
N TYR A 661 -13.27 -38.21 -4.79
CA TYR A 661 -13.38 -39.29 -5.76
C TYR A 661 -12.79 -40.61 -5.23
N TYR A 662 -11.55 -40.58 -4.74
CA TYR A 662 -10.88 -41.76 -4.21
C TYR A 662 -11.65 -42.39 -3.05
N TRP A 663 -12.03 -41.60 -2.04
CA TRP A 663 -12.70 -42.16 -0.86
C TRP A 663 -14.10 -42.63 -1.14
N ASN A 664 -14.90 -41.86 -1.88
CA ASN A 664 -16.31 -42.18 -2.03
C ASN A 664 -16.59 -43.12 -3.20
N VAL A 665 -15.91 -42.94 -4.33
CA VAL A 665 -16.16 -43.73 -5.54
C VAL A 665 -15.28 -44.98 -5.58
N MET A 666 -13.96 -44.85 -5.35
CA MET A 666 -13.07 -46.03 -5.42
C MET A 666 -13.17 -46.91 -4.17
N LYS A 667 -12.98 -46.32 -2.98
CA LYS A 667 -12.86 -47.09 -1.74
C LYS A 667 -14.21 -47.54 -1.18
N LEU A 668 -15.18 -46.63 -1.11
CA LEU A 668 -16.51 -46.92 -0.54
C LEU A 668 -17.56 -47.36 -1.58
N LYS A 669 -17.21 -47.35 -2.88
CA LYS A 669 -18.09 -47.75 -4.00
C LYS A 669 -19.48 -47.12 -3.98
N ARG A 670 -19.60 -45.89 -3.47
CA ARG A 670 -20.88 -45.18 -3.40
C ARG A 670 -21.23 -44.61 -4.78
N ARG A 671 -22.39 -44.97 -5.30
CA ARG A 671 -22.98 -44.36 -6.50
C ARG A 671 -24.22 -43.56 -6.10
N PHE A 672 -24.30 -42.33 -6.60
CA PHE A 672 -25.46 -41.46 -6.48
C PHE A 672 -25.80 -40.90 -7.85
N GLY A 673 -27.09 -40.73 -8.12
CA GLY A 673 -27.61 -40.27 -9.39
C GLY A 673 -29.12 -40.10 -9.33
N VAL A 674 -29.66 -39.26 -10.20
CA VAL A 674 -31.11 -39.07 -10.36
C VAL A 674 -31.76 -40.38 -10.83
N HIS A 675 -30.99 -41.23 -11.52
CA HIS A 675 -31.41 -42.54 -12.02
C HIS A 675 -31.00 -43.73 -11.12
N VAL A 676 -30.65 -43.51 -9.86
CA VAL A 676 -30.53 -44.62 -8.89
C VAL A 676 -31.94 -45.05 -8.48
N VAL A 677 -32.60 -45.75 -9.39
CA VAL A 677 -33.76 -46.59 -9.12
C VAL A 677 -33.41 -47.50 -7.94
N GLU A 678 -34.35 -47.59 -7.02
CA GLU A 678 -34.42 -48.54 -5.90
C GLU A 678 -33.64 -49.84 -6.19
N ALA A 679 -32.42 -49.94 -5.66
CA ALA A 679 -31.93 -51.24 -5.26
C ALA A 679 -32.54 -51.53 -3.89
N LYS A 680 -33.81 -51.95 -3.91
CA LYS A 680 -34.37 -52.79 -2.84
C LYS A 680 -33.54 -54.07 -2.81
N GLU A 681 -32.76 -54.25 -1.76
CA GLU A 681 -32.99 -55.24 -0.69
C GLU A 681 -32.09 -54.95 0.51
#